data_AF-A0AAV0DZ81-F1
#
_entry.id   AF-A0AAV0DZ81-F1
#
_cell.length_a   1.000
_cell.length_b   1.000
_cell.length_c   1.000
_cell.angle_alpha   90.00
_cell.angle_beta   90.00
_cell.angle_gamma   90.00
#
_symmetry.space_group_name_H-M   'P 1'
#
loop_
_entity.id
_entity.type
_entity.pdbx_description
1 polymer ?
#
loop_
_entity_poly.entity_id
_entity_poly.type
_entity_poly.pdbx_seq_one_letter_code
_entity_poly.pdbx_strand_id
1 'polypeptide(L)'
;MLLTTVDYAVDIATSLPCGPVHINCPFREPLDSSPKPWERSCLSGLNVWMSTAKPFTRYFQVQHPFDCSYADNDMAEVLQVIQMAKKGLLLFGSIHGEDDVWAALLLAKHLSWPVVVDILSGLRLRKYIDHIPEIDNEVLFIDHLDHLLLSDSVKEFMQADVIIQIGSRITSKRISEMLESCFPCSYIMVDKHPSRHDPMHIVTHRVQNIIHFTNYLLKAFVPRSANQWRHFLQTLSTTAGWEISLQITSEISLTEPYVANTILDVICCGSAIFFGNSMPIRDADMYARNTPQSHHNLAIKLGSGSCHYIQVGSNRGASGIDGVLSTAIGFAVGCNKRVISVLGDVSFLHDTNGLSLLREQIPRKPMTILVINNHGGAIFSFLPVAAKTERNILDQYFYTCHDVSVQNLCLAHGVKHVKVSTKMDLRDALLTSKSQHVDCVIEVNSSIEDNAHFHSTLRKFTWQAMNHAMDSLSRISIPDSIFNGSVLYEVGKMEYSLYRVQLCSPPTSASANNKSSAFFREGFIISLSLTDGSIGFGEVAPLEIHKENLFDVEEQLLFLTHAIGGVTIKQFLPLLKGLFSSWLWRSLGIPTGSIFPSVRCGLEMAVLNAIGASEGSSLLNILCPQTVEFPGRSLLDVKICALLDSNAPPEEIASIAADLVNEGFAALKLKERLFIYLFILLP
;
A
#
# COMPACT_ATOMS: atom_id res chain seq x y z
N MET A 1 -9.41 -46.39 -27.07
CA MET A 1 -8.94 -46.31 -25.67
C MET A 1 -7.94 -45.18 -25.49
N LEU A 2 -6.81 -45.11 -26.22
CA LEU A 2 -5.83 -44.03 -26.03
C LEU A 2 -6.43 -42.61 -26.15
N LEU A 3 -7.10 -42.31 -27.28
CA LEU A 3 -7.69 -40.99 -27.52
C LEU A 3 -8.70 -40.59 -26.43
N THR A 4 -9.61 -41.50 -26.09
CA THR A 4 -10.60 -41.29 -25.04
C THR A 4 -9.98 -41.12 -23.65
N THR A 5 -8.86 -41.78 -23.36
CA THR A 5 -8.12 -41.63 -22.09
C THR A 5 -7.43 -40.29 -21.99
N VAL A 6 -6.81 -39.83 -23.09
CA VAL A 6 -6.19 -38.49 -23.15
C VAL A 6 -7.27 -37.41 -23.00
N ASP A 7 -8.38 -37.53 -23.71
CA ASP A 7 -9.49 -36.56 -23.62
C ASP A 7 -10.08 -36.52 -22.21
N TYR A 8 -10.26 -37.68 -21.56
CA TYR A 8 -10.70 -37.75 -20.16
C TYR A 8 -9.69 -37.10 -19.21
N ALA A 9 -8.39 -37.36 -19.39
CA ALA A 9 -7.36 -36.77 -18.55
C ALA A 9 -7.31 -35.24 -18.70
N VAL A 10 -7.45 -34.71 -19.91
CA VAL A 10 -7.54 -33.27 -20.17
C VAL A 10 -8.81 -32.69 -19.54
N ASP A 11 -9.95 -33.37 -19.67
CA ASP A 11 -11.22 -32.95 -19.06
C ASP A 11 -11.10 -32.86 -17.53
N ILE A 12 -10.56 -33.88 -16.87
CA ILE A 12 -10.33 -33.86 -15.41
C ILE A 12 -9.32 -32.78 -15.01
N ALA A 13 -8.25 -32.57 -15.77
CA ALA A 13 -7.25 -31.56 -15.44
C ALA A 13 -7.77 -30.11 -15.56
N THR A 14 -8.72 -29.88 -16.46
CA THR A 14 -9.22 -28.53 -16.82
C THR A 14 -10.61 -28.22 -16.26
N SER A 15 -11.40 -29.24 -15.89
CA SER A 15 -12.69 -29.08 -15.20
C SER A 15 -12.50 -28.73 -13.73
N LEU A 16 -13.50 -28.11 -13.11
CA LEU A 16 -13.45 -27.75 -11.68
C LEU A 16 -13.69 -28.99 -10.80
N PRO A 17 -12.86 -29.26 -9.77
CA PRO A 17 -11.62 -28.56 -9.43
C PRO A 17 -10.47 -28.93 -10.39
N CYS A 18 -9.79 -27.93 -10.94
CA CYS A 18 -8.64 -28.16 -11.83
C CYS A 18 -7.45 -28.72 -11.04
N GLY A 19 -6.65 -29.61 -11.65
CA GLY A 19 -5.54 -30.23 -10.96
C GLY A 19 -4.69 -31.16 -11.81
N PRO A 20 -3.60 -31.71 -11.24
CA PRO A 20 -2.72 -32.64 -11.95
C PRO A 20 -3.41 -33.98 -12.21
N VAL A 21 -3.11 -34.56 -13.38
CA VAL A 21 -3.51 -35.92 -13.75
C VAL A 21 -2.27 -36.74 -14.07
N HIS A 22 -2.28 -38.02 -13.69
CA HIS A 22 -1.17 -38.93 -13.94
C HIS A 22 -1.56 -39.96 -15.00
N ILE A 23 -0.87 -39.94 -16.14
CA ILE A 23 -1.01 -40.92 -17.21
C ILE A 23 0.26 -41.77 -17.26
N ASN A 24 0.16 -43.02 -16.85
CA ASN A 24 1.27 -43.97 -16.94
C ASN A 24 1.29 -44.65 -18.32
N CYS A 25 2.37 -44.48 -19.08
CA CYS A 25 2.54 -44.99 -20.44
C CYS A 25 3.65 -46.05 -20.50
N PRO A 26 3.35 -47.35 -20.28
CA PRO A 26 4.37 -48.39 -20.35
C PRO A 26 4.77 -48.67 -21.80
N PHE A 27 6.06 -48.52 -22.11
CA PHE A 27 6.66 -48.88 -23.40
C PHE A 27 7.55 -50.10 -23.25
N ARG A 28 7.40 -51.10 -24.13
CA ARG A 28 8.29 -52.27 -24.17
C ARG A 28 9.51 -51.95 -25.02
N GLU A 29 10.65 -52.52 -24.64
CA GLU A 29 11.85 -52.49 -25.48
C GLU A 29 11.61 -53.17 -26.85
N PRO A 30 12.30 -52.71 -27.90
CA PRO A 30 13.32 -51.67 -27.86
C PRO A 30 12.73 -50.25 -28.03
N LEU A 31 13.32 -49.27 -27.35
CA LEU A 31 12.91 -47.86 -27.39
C LEU A 31 13.71 -47.04 -28.42
N ASP A 32 14.57 -47.71 -29.20
CA ASP A 32 15.42 -47.06 -30.18
C ASP A 32 14.61 -46.58 -31.39
N SER A 33 15.13 -45.56 -32.07
CA SER A 33 14.47 -44.91 -33.21
C SER A 33 14.57 -45.70 -34.51
N SER A 34 14.78 -47.03 -34.45
CA SER A 34 14.84 -47.87 -35.65
C SER A 34 13.50 -47.79 -36.39
N PRO A 35 13.46 -47.24 -37.63
CA PRO A 35 12.20 -47.02 -38.32
C PRO A 35 11.56 -48.36 -38.67
N LYS A 36 10.55 -48.76 -37.90
CA LYS A 36 9.68 -49.89 -38.25
C LYS A 36 8.42 -49.34 -38.95
N PRO A 37 7.95 -49.99 -40.02
CA PRO A 37 6.69 -49.61 -40.64
C PRO A 37 5.57 -49.77 -39.61
N TRP A 38 4.95 -48.65 -39.25
CA TRP A 38 3.83 -48.61 -38.32
C TRP A 38 2.65 -49.40 -38.89
N GLU A 39 2.05 -50.28 -38.09
CA GLU A 39 0.84 -51.00 -38.49
C GLU A 39 -0.33 -50.03 -38.68
N ARG A 40 -0.64 -49.67 -39.94
CA ARG A 40 -1.74 -48.74 -40.26
C ARG A 40 -3.11 -49.27 -39.85
N SER A 41 -3.25 -50.56 -39.60
CA SER A 41 -4.47 -51.20 -39.08
C SER A 41 -4.95 -50.56 -37.78
N CYS A 42 -4.04 -50.11 -36.90
CA CYS A 42 -4.41 -49.50 -35.63
C CYS A 42 -5.03 -48.10 -35.77
N LEU A 43 -4.95 -47.49 -36.96
CA LEU A 43 -5.55 -46.20 -37.29
C LEU A 43 -6.87 -46.34 -38.07
N SER A 44 -7.29 -47.58 -38.35
CA SER A 44 -8.54 -47.87 -39.06
C SER A 44 -9.74 -47.21 -38.37
N GLY A 45 -10.57 -46.52 -39.15
CA GLY A 45 -11.76 -45.80 -38.65
C GLY A 45 -11.49 -44.42 -38.06
N LEU A 46 -10.23 -43.98 -37.92
CA LEU A 46 -9.88 -42.67 -37.35
C LEU A 46 -9.72 -41.55 -38.39
N ASN A 47 -9.87 -41.85 -39.69
CA ASN A 47 -9.66 -40.88 -40.78
C ASN A 47 -10.47 -39.60 -40.61
N VAL A 48 -11.74 -39.71 -40.21
CA VAL A 48 -12.60 -38.55 -39.98
C VAL A 48 -12.08 -37.73 -38.80
N TRP A 49 -11.76 -38.37 -37.67
CA TRP A 49 -11.23 -37.66 -36.50
C TRP A 49 -9.90 -36.95 -36.81
N MET A 50 -8.97 -37.61 -37.50
CA MET A 50 -7.68 -37.04 -37.90
C MET A 50 -7.80 -35.84 -38.84
N SER A 51 -8.92 -35.70 -39.55
CA SER A 51 -9.22 -34.51 -40.37
C SER A 51 -9.73 -33.31 -39.56
N THR A 52 -9.90 -33.46 -38.25
CA THR A 52 -10.43 -32.42 -37.35
C THR A 52 -9.41 -32.02 -36.29
N ALA A 53 -9.54 -30.80 -35.76
CA ALA A 53 -8.78 -30.32 -34.60
C ALA A 53 -9.53 -30.56 -33.27
N LYS A 54 -10.57 -31.40 -33.25
CA LYS A 54 -11.43 -31.60 -32.07
C LYS A 54 -11.00 -32.83 -31.27
N PRO A 55 -11.21 -32.82 -29.93
CA PRO A 55 -11.09 -34.02 -29.10
C PRO A 55 -11.94 -35.17 -29.66
N PHE A 56 -11.50 -36.41 -29.47
CA PHE A 56 -12.25 -37.59 -29.89
C PHE A 56 -13.53 -37.75 -29.05
N THR A 57 -13.41 -37.58 -27.72
CA THR A 57 -14.51 -37.43 -26.78
C THR A 57 -14.67 -35.96 -26.41
N ARG A 58 -15.87 -35.41 -26.56
CA ARG A 58 -16.20 -34.05 -26.13
C ARG A 58 -17.06 -34.11 -24.87
N TYR A 59 -16.55 -33.50 -23.81
CA TYR A 59 -17.28 -33.31 -22.56
C TYR A 59 -18.06 -31.99 -22.66
N PHE A 60 -19.37 -32.07 -22.47
CA PHE A 60 -20.24 -30.90 -22.48
C PHE A 60 -20.71 -30.65 -21.05
N GLN A 61 -20.40 -29.47 -20.53
CA GLN A 61 -21.12 -28.97 -19.36
C GLN A 61 -22.50 -28.52 -19.83
N VAL A 62 -23.54 -29.27 -19.44
CA VAL A 62 -24.91 -28.79 -19.59
C VAL A 62 -25.06 -27.66 -18.59
N GLN A 63 -24.94 -26.42 -19.06
CA GLN A 63 -25.47 -25.28 -18.32
C GLN A 63 -26.97 -25.50 -18.26
N HIS A 64 -27.48 -25.95 -17.11
CA HIS A 64 -28.92 -25.90 -16.91
C HIS A 64 -29.31 -24.43 -17.04
N PRO A 65 -30.16 -24.03 -18.02
CA PRO A 65 -30.83 -22.75 -17.92
C PRO A 65 -31.62 -22.84 -16.62
N PHE A 66 -31.21 -22.06 -15.62
CA PHE A 66 -31.86 -22.02 -14.32
C PHE A 66 -33.22 -21.34 -14.48
N ASP A 67 -34.18 -22.04 -15.07
CA ASP A 67 -35.62 -21.86 -14.87
C ASP A 67 -36.08 -22.91 -13.85
N CYS A 68 -35.38 -23.01 -12.72
CA CYS A 68 -35.69 -23.93 -11.64
C CYS A 68 -35.81 -23.14 -10.33
N SER A 69 -37.05 -23.03 -9.83
CA SER A 69 -37.52 -22.28 -8.67
C SER A 69 -36.79 -22.51 -7.33
N TYR A 70 -35.81 -23.40 -7.28
CA TYR A 70 -35.05 -23.72 -6.07
C TYR A 70 -33.74 -22.93 -5.96
N ALA A 71 -33.01 -22.69 -7.05
CA ALA A 71 -31.76 -21.91 -7.01
C ALA A 71 -32.00 -20.40 -6.81
N ASP A 72 -33.14 -19.90 -7.29
CA ASP A 72 -33.58 -18.53 -6.99
C ASP A 72 -33.87 -18.33 -5.51
N ASN A 73 -34.32 -19.37 -4.78
CA ASN A 73 -34.57 -19.27 -3.34
C ASN A 73 -33.27 -19.17 -2.53
N ASP A 74 -32.25 -19.96 -2.85
CA ASP A 74 -30.95 -19.92 -2.16
C ASP A 74 -30.23 -18.57 -2.39
N MET A 75 -30.27 -18.06 -3.62
CA MET A 75 -29.72 -16.74 -3.94
C MET A 75 -30.57 -15.59 -3.37
N ALA A 76 -31.86 -15.80 -3.14
CA ALA A 76 -32.72 -14.84 -2.43
C ALA A 76 -32.34 -14.72 -0.95
N GLU A 77 -32.00 -15.81 -0.26
CA GLU A 77 -31.46 -15.78 1.11
C GLU A 77 -30.17 -14.96 1.18
N VAL A 78 -29.22 -15.25 0.29
CA VAL A 78 -27.94 -14.51 0.22
C VAL A 78 -28.17 -13.03 -0.06
N LEU A 79 -29.08 -12.70 -0.98
CA LEU A 79 -29.46 -11.32 -1.27
C LEU A 79 -30.08 -10.64 -0.04
N GLN A 80 -30.95 -11.32 0.70
CA GLN A 80 -31.56 -10.77 1.91
C GLN A 80 -30.51 -10.45 2.98
N VAL A 81 -29.54 -11.35 3.21
CA VAL A 81 -28.41 -11.11 4.12
C VAL A 81 -27.64 -9.86 3.70
N ILE A 82 -27.35 -9.71 2.41
CA ILE A 82 -26.63 -8.54 1.86
C ILE A 82 -27.45 -7.26 2.00
N GLN A 83 -28.75 -7.30 1.73
CA GLN A 83 -29.66 -6.14 1.84
C GLN A 83 -29.83 -5.65 3.28
N MET A 84 -29.71 -6.55 4.26
CA MET A 84 -29.82 -6.22 5.69
C MET A 84 -28.49 -5.74 6.31
N ALA A 85 -27.39 -5.80 5.57
CA ALA A 85 -26.06 -5.42 6.07
C ALA A 85 -25.97 -3.92 6.39
N LYS A 86 -25.50 -3.60 7.59
CA LYS A 86 -25.17 -2.24 8.04
C LYS A 86 -23.69 -1.91 7.85
N LYS A 87 -22.81 -2.89 8.04
CA LYS A 87 -21.34 -2.81 7.94
C LYS A 87 -20.81 -3.96 7.09
N GLY A 88 -21.16 -3.92 5.81
CA GLY A 88 -20.69 -4.92 4.85
C GLY A 88 -19.24 -4.69 4.43
N LEU A 89 -18.43 -5.75 4.38
CA LEU A 89 -17.04 -5.71 3.93
C LEU A 89 -16.83 -6.63 2.72
N LEU A 90 -16.11 -6.13 1.71
CA LEU A 90 -15.62 -6.94 0.59
C LEU A 90 -14.16 -7.30 0.81
N LEU A 91 -13.83 -8.58 0.63
CA LEU A 91 -12.48 -9.09 0.72
C LEU A 91 -12.11 -9.79 -0.58
N PHE A 92 -11.13 -9.28 -1.31
CA PHE A 92 -10.67 -9.88 -2.56
C PHE A 92 -9.40 -10.68 -2.28
N GLY A 93 -9.53 -12.01 -2.26
CA GLY A 93 -8.42 -12.95 -2.13
C GLY A 93 -7.72 -13.20 -3.47
N SER A 94 -7.24 -14.42 -3.68
CA SER A 94 -6.60 -14.79 -4.93
C SER A 94 -7.62 -14.90 -6.08
N ILE A 95 -7.40 -14.12 -7.13
CA ILE A 95 -8.21 -14.09 -8.35
C ILE A 95 -7.25 -14.18 -9.55
N HIS A 96 -7.53 -15.08 -10.49
CA HIS A 96 -6.61 -15.38 -11.59
C HIS A 96 -7.14 -14.98 -12.98
N GLY A 97 -8.47 -14.89 -13.13
CA GLY A 97 -9.13 -14.55 -14.39
C GLY A 97 -9.45 -13.06 -14.46
N GLU A 98 -9.19 -12.45 -15.62
CA GLU A 98 -9.51 -11.03 -15.85
C GLU A 98 -11.01 -10.75 -15.71
N ASP A 99 -11.86 -11.62 -16.26
CA ASP A 99 -13.33 -11.50 -16.12
C ASP A 99 -13.80 -11.57 -14.66
N ASP A 100 -13.14 -12.38 -13.82
CA ASP A 100 -13.47 -12.49 -12.40
C ASP A 100 -13.07 -11.21 -11.64
N VAL A 101 -11.93 -10.62 -11.99
CA VAL A 101 -11.49 -9.33 -11.44
C VAL A 101 -12.49 -8.23 -11.80
N TRP A 102 -12.95 -8.20 -13.05
CA TRP A 102 -13.98 -7.26 -13.49
C TRP A 102 -15.30 -7.45 -12.76
N ALA A 103 -15.76 -8.70 -12.62
CA ALA A 103 -16.96 -9.02 -11.87
C ALA A 103 -16.84 -8.59 -10.39
N ALA A 104 -15.67 -8.74 -9.77
CA ALA A 104 -15.40 -8.28 -8.42
C ALA A 104 -15.47 -6.75 -8.32
N LEU A 105 -14.86 -6.02 -9.26
CA LEU A 105 -14.88 -4.55 -9.30
C LEU A 105 -16.29 -3.98 -9.53
N LEU A 106 -17.07 -4.58 -10.43
CA LEU A 106 -18.46 -4.20 -10.66
C LEU A 106 -19.32 -4.42 -9.42
N LEU A 107 -19.11 -5.54 -8.73
CA LEU A 107 -19.77 -5.82 -7.46
C LEU A 107 -19.40 -4.78 -6.39
N ALA A 108 -18.11 -4.45 -6.27
CA ALA A 108 -17.65 -3.43 -5.33
C ALA A 108 -18.28 -2.06 -5.57
N LYS A 109 -18.38 -1.64 -6.83
CA LYS A 109 -19.07 -0.41 -7.22
C LYS A 109 -20.55 -0.46 -6.83
N HIS A 110 -21.23 -1.55 -7.16
CA HIS A 110 -22.66 -1.72 -6.89
C HIS A 110 -22.99 -1.65 -5.41
N LEU A 111 -22.26 -2.41 -4.58
CA LEU A 111 -22.47 -2.47 -3.14
C LEU A 111 -21.97 -1.22 -2.42
N SER A 112 -20.95 -0.53 -2.96
CA SER A 112 -20.35 0.64 -2.33
C SER A 112 -19.77 0.35 -0.92
N TRP A 113 -19.44 -0.90 -0.65
CA TRP A 113 -18.80 -1.37 0.59
C TRP A 113 -17.28 -1.14 0.55
N PRO A 114 -16.60 -0.99 1.71
CA PRO A 114 -15.15 -0.99 1.76
C PRO A 114 -14.57 -2.31 1.22
N VAL A 115 -13.51 -2.20 0.41
CA VAL A 115 -12.86 -3.32 -0.28
C VAL A 115 -11.45 -3.50 0.25
N VAL A 116 -11.18 -4.65 0.84
CA VAL A 116 -9.84 -5.07 1.24
C VAL A 116 -9.30 -5.97 0.13
N VAL A 117 -8.08 -5.70 -0.33
CA VAL A 117 -7.47 -6.44 -1.44
C VAL A 117 -6.19 -7.15 -0.99
N ASP A 118 -6.19 -8.47 -1.13
CA ASP A 118 -4.98 -9.28 -1.03
C ASP A 118 -4.10 -9.02 -2.26
N ILE A 119 -2.78 -9.08 -2.09
CA ILE A 119 -1.83 -8.92 -3.21
C ILE A 119 -2.12 -9.88 -4.39
N LEU A 120 -2.62 -11.08 -4.14
CA LEU A 120 -2.91 -12.10 -5.17
C LEU A 120 -4.21 -11.85 -5.93
N SER A 121 -5.03 -10.89 -5.50
CA SER A 121 -6.09 -10.37 -6.34
C SER A 121 -5.53 -9.61 -7.55
N GLY A 122 -4.29 -9.11 -7.45
CA GLY A 122 -3.69 -8.13 -8.36
C GLY A 122 -4.27 -6.72 -8.26
N LEU A 123 -5.35 -6.52 -7.51
CA LEU A 123 -6.00 -5.22 -7.33
C LEU A 123 -5.26 -4.31 -6.34
N ARG A 124 -4.31 -4.85 -5.57
CA ARG A 124 -3.33 -4.02 -4.85
C ARG A 124 -2.41 -3.25 -5.80
N LEU A 125 -2.30 -3.72 -7.06
CA LEU A 125 -1.46 -3.17 -8.13
C LEU A 125 -2.27 -2.41 -9.19
N ARG A 126 -3.46 -1.91 -8.82
CA ARG A 126 -4.46 -1.32 -9.72
C ARG A 126 -4.08 0.00 -10.41
N LYS A 127 -2.83 0.49 -10.29
CA LYS A 127 -2.32 1.68 -10.98
C LYS A 127 -2.49 1.65 -12.51
N TYR A 128 -2.57 0.45 -13.09
CA TYR A 128 -2.69 0.22 -14.54
C TYR A 128 -4.08 -0.24 -14.99
N ILE A 129 -5.06 -0.24 -14.08
CA ILE A 129 -6.46 -0.27 -14.48
C ILE A 129 -6.69 1.09 -15.12
N ASP A 130 -7.04 1.12 -16.41
CA ASP A 130 -7.38 2.38 -17.08
C ASP A 130 -8.36 3.12 -16.16
N HIS A 131 -8.13 4.43 -15.96
CA HIS A 131 -9.05 5.29 -15.24
C HIS A 131 -10.43 5.21 -15.90
N ILE A 132 -11.24 4.23 -15.50
CA ILE A 132 -12.66 4.22 -15.78
C ILE A 132 -13.18 5.30 -14.84
N PRO A 133 -13.62 6.46 -15.37
CA PRO A 133 -14.04 7.59 -14.54
C PRO A 133 -15.14 7.22 -13.54
N GLU A 134 -15.80 6.10 -13.78
CA GLU A 134 -16.95 5.58 -13.06
C GLU A 134 -16.60 4.58 -11.93
N ILE A 135 -15.34 4.13 -11.77
CA ILE A 135 -14.95 3.14 -10.74
C ILE A 135 -14.02 3.76 -9.69
N ASP A 136 -13.02 4.57 -10.10
CA ASP A 136 -11.95 5.06 -9.22
C ASP A 136 -12.43 6.04 -8.13
N ASN A 137 -13.54 6.75 -8.34
CA ASN A 137 -14.09 7.68 -7.35
C ASN A 137 -15.20 7.07 -6.48
N GLU A 138 -15.67 5.85 -6.78
CA GLU A 138 -16.81 5.23 -6.07
C GLU A 138 -16.43 4.05 -5.18
N VAL A 139 -15.31 3.36 -5.45
CA VAL A 139 -14.87 2.20 -4.65
C VAL A 139 -13.85 2.64 -3.58
N LEU A 140 -14.15 2.33 -2.32
CA LEU A 140 -13.22 2.56 -1.21
C LEU A 140 -12.31 1.34 -1.01
N PHE A 141 -11.06 1.44 -1.45
CA PHE A 141 -10.04 0.42 -1.18
C PHE A 141 -9.35 0.66 0.16
N ILE A 142 -9.20 -0.40 0.95
CA ILE A 142 -8.49 -0.43 2.23
C ILE A 142 -7.25 -1.32 2.08
N ASP A 143 -6.20 -0.77 1.48
CA ASP A 143 -4.97 -1.53 1.21
C ASP A 143 -4.26 -1.90 2.52
N HIS A 144 -4.23 -1.01 3.51
CA HIS A 144 -3.42 -1.20 4.71
C HIS A 144 -4.17 -1.84 5.89
N LEU A 145 -5.25 -2.61 5.64
CA LEU A 145 -6.05 -3.20 6.72
C LEU A 145 -5.18 -4.01 7.70
N ASP A 146 -4.23 -4.78 7.19
CA ASP A 146 -3.30 -5.56 8.01
C ASP A 146 -2.60 -4.70 9.10
N HIS A 147 -2.17 -3.48 8.77
CA HIS A 147 -1.54 -2.58 9.74
C HIS A 147 -2.55 -1.80 10.59
N LEU A 148 -3.74 -1.50 10.06
CA LEU A 148 -4.85 -0.92 10.84
C LEU A 148 -5.20 -1.82 12.03
N LEU A 149 -5.23 -3.14 11.80
CA LEU A 149 -5.52 -4.16 12.80
C LEU A 149 -4.41 -4.34 13.85
N LEU A 150 -3.34 -3.54 13.86
CA LEU A 150 -2.42 -3.50 14.99
C LEU A 150 -3.05 -2.84 16.22
N SER A 151 -3.95 -1.88 16.01
CA SER A 151 -4.67 -1.18 17.09
C SER A 151 -5.90 -1.98 17.52
N ASP A 152 -6.03 -2.26 18.82
CA ASP A 152 -7.19 -2.98 19.36
C ASP A 152 -8.49 -2.17 19.21
N SER A 153 -8.41 -0.84 19.35
CA SER A 153 -9.56 0.05 19.10
C SER A 153 -10.04 -0.03 17.65
N VAL A 154 -9.12 -0.18 16.69
CA VAL A 154 -9.49 -0.38 15.28
C VAL A 154 -10.09 -1.77 15.07
N LYS A 155 -9.57 -2.84 15.71
CA LYS A 155 -10.16 -4.19 15.62
C LYS A 155 -11.62 -4.20 16.07
N GLU A 156 -11.92 -3.55 17.19
CA GLU A 156 -13.29 -3.42 17.71
C GLU A 156 -14.18 -2.62 16.74
N PHE A 157 -13.64 -1.53 16.17
CA PHE A 157 -14.35 -0.69 15.21
C PHE A 157 -14.63 -1.41 13.86
N MET A 158 -13.70 -2.28 13.43
CA MET A 158 -13.74 -3.01 12.16
C MET A 158 -14.79 -4.12 12.09
N GLN A 159 -15.45 -4.48 13.20
CA GLN A 159 -16.45 -5.55 13.23
C GLN A 159 -17.54 -5.36 12.18
N ALA A 160 -17.45 -6.16 11.12
CA ALA A 160 -18.39 -6.23 10.01
C ALA A 160 -19.52 -7.22 10.33
N ASP A 161 -20.75 -6.92 9.91
CA ASP A 161 -21.89 -7.82 10.08
C ASP A 161 -22.05 -8.79 8.90
N VAL A 162 -21.60 -8.38 7.70
CA VAL A 162 -21.54 -9.23 6.51
C VAL A 162 -20.19 -9.10 5.83
N ILE A 163 -19.56 -10.23 5.51
CA ILE A 163 -18.31 -10.29 4.76
C ILE A 163 -18.54 -11.09 3.50
N ILE A 164 -18.19 -10.53 2.34
CA ILE A 164 -18.15 -11.26 1.08
C ILE A 164 -16.71 -11.38 0.65
N GLN A 165 -16.17 -12.60 0.66
CA GLN A 165 -14.86 -12.88 0.08
C GLN A 165 -15.00 -13.35 -1.36
N ILE A 166 -14.42 -12.61 -2.31
CA ILE A 166 -14.28 -13.03 -3.71
C ILE A 166 -12.90 -13.65 -3.90
N GLY A 167 -12.88 -14.86 -4.48
CA GLY A 167 -11.67 -15.67 -4.56
C GLY A 167 -11.34 -16.35 -3.23
N SER A 168 -10.25 -17.10 -3.22
CA SER A 168 -9.80 -17.88 -2.07
C SER A 168 -8.40 -17.47 -1.62
N ARG A 169 -8.05 -17.86 -0.39
CA ARG A 169 -6.75 -17.61 0.26
C ARG A 169 -6.49 -16.13 0.55
N ILE A 170 -6.07 -15.88 1.77
CA ILE A 170 -5.64 -14.57 2.27
C ILE A 170 -4.22 -14.72 2.78
N THR A 171 -3.36 -13.77 2.44
CA THR A 171 -1.94 -13.72 2.78
C THR A 171 -1.75 -13.19 4.19
N SER A 172 -2.48 -12.14 4.56
CA SER A 172 -2.42 -11.56 5.90
C SER A 172 -2.95 -12.50 6.99
N LYS A 173 -2.08 -12.80 7.94
CA LYS A 173 -2.45 -13.50 9.19
C LYS A 173 -3.41 -12.67 10.04
N ARG A 174 -3.19 -11.35 10.15
CA ARG A 174 -4.00 -10.48 11.01
C ARG A 174 -5.42 -10.33 10.50
N ILE A 175 -5.62 -10.29 9.18
CA ILE A 175 -6.96 -10.31 8.59
C ILE A 175 -7.63 -11.65 8.90
N SER A 176 -6.92 -12.78 8.79
CA SER A 176 -7.47 -14.08 9.16
C SER A 176 -7.89 -14.14 10.65
N GLU A 177 -7.04 -13.66 11.56
CA GLU A 177 -7.34 -13.53 13.00
C GLU A 177 -8.55 -12.61 13.27
N MET A 178 -8.69 -11.52 12.51
CA MET A 178 -9.86 -10.65 12.59
C MET A 178 -11.13 -11.40 12.18
N LEU A 179 -11.11 -12.13 11.06
CA LEU A 179 -12.25 -12.91 10.57
C LEU A 179 -12.72 -13.96 11.61
N GLU A 180 -11.78 -14.63 12.28
CA GLU A 180 -12.07 -15.57 13.37
C GLU A 180 -12.80 -14.88 14.54
N SER A 181 -12.45 -13.64 14.83
CA SER A 181 -13.05 -12.86 15.92
C SER A 181 -14.40 -12.21 15.57
N CYS A 182 -14.78 -12.13 14.29
CA CYS A 182 -15.99 -11.44 13.82
C CYS A 182 -17.30 -12.22 14.04
N PHE A 183 -17.42 -13.09 15.04
CA PHE A 183 -18.63 -13.90 15.27
C PHE A 183 -19.68 -13.16 16.14
N PRO A 184 -20.99 -13.10 15.79
CA PRO A 184 -21.66 -13.68 14.62
C PRO A 184 -21.76 -12.68 13.44
N CYS A 185 -20.95 -12.88 12.39
CA CYS A 185 -21.11 -12.22 11.09
C CYS A 185 -21.56 -13.24 10.04
N SER A 186 -22.27 -12.80 9.01
CA SER A 186 -22.51 -13.64 7.83
C SER A 186 -21.29 -13.59 6.91
N TYR A 187 -20.64 -14.73 6.70
CA TYR A 187 -19.48 -14.83 5.84
C TYR A 187 -19.84 -15.61 4.57
N ILE A 188 -19.98 -14.88 3.46
CA ILE A 188 -20.24 -15.39 2.12
C ILE A 188 -18.90 -15.53 1.38
N MET A 189 -18.52 -16.76 1.01
CA MET A 189 -17.34 -17.02 0.19
C MET A 189 -17.76 -17.33 -1.25
N VAL A 190 -17.19 -16.60 -2.22
CA VAL A 190 -17.48 -16.75 -3.65
C VAL A 190 -16.19 -17.15 -4.37
N ASP A 191 -16.05 -18.43 -4.68
CA ASP A 191 -14.83 -19.00 -5.26
C ASP A 191 -15.17 -20.21 -6.12
N LYS A 192 -14.51 -20.36 -7.28
CA LYS A 192 -14.79 -21.41 -8.26
C LYS A 192 -14.52 -22.83 -7.75
N HIS A 193 -13.67 -22.99 -6.74
CA HIS A 193 -13.26 -24.31 -6.29
C HIS A 193 -14.39 -24.96 -5.47
N PRO A 194 -14.81 -26.21 -5.77
CA PRO A 194 -15.92 -26.85 -5.06
C PRO A 194 -15.57 -27.28 -3.63
N SER A 195 -14.29 -27.53 -3.33
CA SER A 195 -13.87 -27.94 -1.97
C SER A 195 -13.86 -26.79 -0.96
N ARG A 196 -13.91 -27.15 0.32
CA ARG A 196 -13.84 -26.22 1.45
C ARG A 196 -12.48 -25.50 1.49
N HIS A 197 -12.49 -24.19 1.30
CA HIS A 197 -11.34 -23.28 1.45
C HIS A 197 -11.59 -22.35 2.64
N ASP A 198 -11.92 -22.95 3.77
CA ASP A 198 -12.31 -22.28 5.01
C ASP A 198 -11.58 -22.98 6.16
N PRO A 199 -10.35 -22.57 6.48
CA PRO A 199 -9.56 -23.19 7.54
C PRO A 199 -10.13 -22.88 8.94
N MET A 200 -11.00 -21.86 9.06
CA MET A 200 -11.57 -21.41 10.33
C MET A 200 -12.97 -21.93 10.59
N HIS A 201 -13.57 -22.60 9.59
CA HIS A 201 -14.90 -23.19 9.70
C HIS A 201 -15.99 -22.15 10.04
N ILE A 202 -15.86 -20.93 9.50
CA ILE A 202 -16.74 -19.78 9.75
C ILE A 202 -17.54 -19.32 8.52
N VAL A 203 -17.28 -19.88 7.33
CA VAL A 203 -18.04 -19.54 6.12
C VAL A 203 -19.48 -20.03 6.25
N THR A 204 -20.43 -19.09 6.22
CA THR A 204 -21.86 -19.40 6.34
C THR A 204 -22.51 -19.71 4.99
N HIS A 205 -22.03 -19.09 3.91
CA HIS A 205 -22.56 -19.32 2.56
C HIS A 205 -21.41 -19.52 1.57
N ARG A 206 -21.53 -20.51 0.68
CA ARG A 206 -20.54 -20.78 -0.38
C ARG A 206 -21.19 -20.69 -1.75
N VAL A 207 -20.65 -19.82 -2.60
CA VAL A 207 -21.08 -19.63 -3.99
C VAL A 207 -19.94 -20.00 -4.93
N GLN A 208 -20.19 -20.83 -5.94
CA GLN A 208 -19.14 -21.42 -6.79
C GLN A 208 -18.91 -20.70 -8.13
N ASN A 209 -19.50 -19.52 -8.34
CA ASN A 209 -19.39 -18.77 -9.59
C ASN A 209 -19.42 -17.25 -9.34
N ILE A 210 -18.25 -16.60 -9.50
CA ILE A 210 -18.07 -15.16 -9.26
C ILE A 210 -18.93 -14.34 -10.24
N ILE A 211 -18.87 -14.64 -11.53
CA ILE A 211 -19.57 -13.87 -12.57
C ILE A 211 -21.09 -13.98 -12.41
N HIS A 212 -21.61 -15.20 -12.17
CA HIS A 212 -23.03 -15.41 -11.98
C HIS A 212 -23.55 -14.71 -10.72
N PHE A 213 -22.80 -14.83 -9.61
CA PHE A 213 -23.09 -14.13 -8.35
C PHE A 213 -23.16 -12.61 -8.54
N THR A 214 -22.14 -12.03 -9.16
CA THR A 214 -22.12 -10.59 -9.48
C THR A 214 -23.31 -10.21 -10.35
N ASN A 215 -23.56 -10.92 -11.45
CA ASN A 215 -24.66 -10.61 -12.37
C ASN A 215 -26.04 -10.68 -11.70
N TYR A 216 -26.23 -11.59 -10.76
CA TYR A 216 -27.45 -11.69 -9.97
C TYR A 216 -27.62 -10.46 -9.08
N LEU A 217 -26.58 -10.08 -8.33
CA LEU A 217 -26.63 -8.92 -7.43
C LEU A 217 -26.76 -7.58 -8.17
N LEU A 218 -26.15 -7.43 -9.34
CA LEU A 218 -26.27 -6.22 -10.17
C LEU A 218 -27.72 -5.96 -10.63
N LYS A 219 -28.55 -7.00 -10.76
CA LYS A 219 -29.97 -6.87 -11.11
C LYS A 219 -30.84 -6.55 -9.90
N ALA A 220 -30.34 -6.76 -8.69
CA ALA A 220 -31.06 -6.55 -7.44
C ALA A 220 -30.82 -5.15 -6.89
N PHE A 221 -31.85 -4.58 -6.26
CA PHE A 221 -31.70 -3.36 -5.48
C PHE A 221 -31.03 -3.67 -4.14
N VAL A 222 -29.88 -3.05 -3.88
CA VAL A 222 -29.20 -3.11 -2.57
C VAL A 222 -29.15 -1.67 -2.02
N PRO A 223 -29.69 -1.40 -0.82
CA PRO A 223 -29.66 -0.07 -0.24
C PRO A 223 -28.21 0.40 -0.03
N ARG A 224 -27.87 1.59 -0.54
CA ARG A 224 -26.59 2.24 -0.21
C ARG A 224 -26.72 2.89 1.16
N SER A 225 -26.09 2.31 2.18
CA SER A 225 -25.95 2.97 3.48
C SER A 225 -24.77 3.95 3.43
N ALA A 226 -25.06 5.26 3.44
CA ALA A 226 -24.06 6.27 3.72
C ALA A 226 -23.73 6.17 5.22
N ASN A 227 -22.75 5.33 5.57
CA ASN A 227 -22.38 5.08 6.95
C ASN A 227 -21.08 5.83 7.32
N GLN A 228 -21.05 6.38 8.54
CA GLN A 228 -19.85 6.99 9.12
C GLN A 228 -18.66 6.02 9.11
N TRP A 229 -18.95 4.72 9.20
CA TRP A 229 -17.98 3.63 9.15
C TRP A 229 -17.09 3.69 7.91
N ARG A 230 -17.66 3.85 6.71
CA ARG A 230 -16.91 3.97 5.45
C ARG A 230 -15.94 5.15 5.47
N HIS A 231 -16.40 6.33 5.91
CA HIS A 231 -15.55 7.53 5.93
C HIS A 231 -14.42 7.42 6.95
N PHE A 232 -14.69 6.85 8.12
CA PHE A 232 -13.66 6.63 9.14
C PHE A 232 -12.61 5.62 8.65
N LEU A 233 -13.03 4.54 7.99
CA LEU A 233 -12.11 3.60 7.35
C LEU A 233 -11.25 4.24 6.27
N GLN A 234 -11.82 5.14 5.47
CA GLN A 234 -11.05 5.91 4.50
C GLN A 234 -9.97 6.75 5.17
N THR A 235 -10.32 7.46 6.25
CA THR A 235 -9.36 8.26 7.04
C THR A 235 -8.27 7.38 7.63
N LEU A 236 -8.61 6.28 8.29
CA LEU A 236 -7.65 5.35 8.90
C LEU A 236 -6.72 4.74 7.84
N SER A 237 -7.26 4.27 6.72
CA SER A 237 -6.48 3.70 5.62
C SER A 237 -5.51 4.71 5.02
N THR A 238 -5.96 5.97 4.86
CA THR A 238 -5.10 7.06 4.34
C THR A 238 -3.97 7.38 5.31
N THR A 239 -4.30 7.51 6.60
CA THR A 239 -3.32 7.78 7.66
C THR A 239 -2.26 6.67 7.75
N ALA A 240 -2.68 5.40 7.74
CA ALA A 240 -1.74 4.28 7.76
C ALA A 240 -0.85 4.25 6.52
N GLY A 241 -1.43 4.45 5.32
CA GLY A 241 -0.67 4.48 4.08
C GLY A 241 0.40 5.58 4.05
N TRP A 242 0.11 6.73 4.66
CA TRP A 242 1.10 7.80 4.80
C TRP A 242 2.17 7.51 5.82
N GLU A 243 1.81 7.02 7.01
CA GLU A 243 2.80 6.68 8.03
C GLU A 243 3.77 5.62 7.50
N ILE A 244 3.25 4.55 6.89
CA ILE A 244 4.06 3.52 6.22
C ILE A 244 4.96 4.15 5.15
N SER A 245 4.40 4.98 4.26
CA SER A 245 5.17 5.60 3.18
C SER A 245 6.25 6.55 3.72
N LEU A 246 5.97 7.29 4.79
CA LEU A 246 6.89 8.21 5.44
C LEU A 246 8.09 7.44 5.99
N GLN A 247 7.84 6.41 6.80
CA GLN A 247 8.89 5.59 7.42
C GLN A 247 9.73 4.85 6.37
N ILE A 248 9.10 4.29 5.33
CA ILE A 248 9.82 3.64 4.22
C ILE A 248 10.69 4.63 3.45
N THR A 249 10.22 5.87 3.26
CA THR A 249 10.95 6.89 2.49
C THR A 249 12.06 7.54 3.31
N SER A 250 11.83 7.79 4.60
CA SER A 250 12.79 8.44 5.50
C SER A 250 13.98 7.56 5.86
N GLU A 251 13.79 6.24 5.88
CA GLU A 251 14.88 5.29 6.10
C GLU A 251 15.97 5.46 5.02
N ILE A 252 17.24 5.52 5.41
CA ILE A 252 18.33 5.73 4.44
C ILE A 252 18.73 4.39 3.81
N SER A 253 18.73 3.33 4.61
CA SER A 253 19.10 1.99 4.20
C SER A 253 18.12 1.38 3.18
N LEU A 254 18.61 0.45 2.39
CA LEU A 254 17.77 -0.37 1.52
C LEU A 254 17.12 -1.48 2.35
N THR A 255 15.80 -1.42 2.53
CA THR A 255 15.05 -2.38 3.35
C THR A 255 14.11 -3.24 2.49
N GLU A 256 13.76 -4.44 2.98
CA GLU A 256 12.83 -5.34 2.26
C GLU A 256 11.45 -4.69 2.03
N PRO A 257 10.84 -3.99 3.03
CA PRO A 257 9.64 -3.19 2.80
C PRO A 257 9.79 -2.12 1.72
N TYR A 258 10.98 -1.49 1.59
CA TYR A 258 11.23 -0.53 0.52
C TYR A 258 11.19 -1.20 -0.86
N VAL A 259 11.75 -2.42 -0.99
CA VAL A 259 11.66 -3.19 -2.24
C VAL A 259 10.20 -3.45 -2.60
N ALA A 260 9.40 -3.97 -1.65
CA ALA A 260 7.98 -4.24 -1.87
C ALA A 260 7.18 -2.97 -2.22
N ASN A 261 7.55 -1.83 -1.64
CA ASN A 261 6.90 -0.54 -1.90
C ASN A 261 7.22 0.03 -3.29
N THR A 262 8.48 -0.05 -3.74
CA THR A 262 8.96 0.61 -4.98
C THR A 262 8.95 -0.29 -6.21
N ILE A 263 8.87 -1.62 -6.06
CA ILE A 263 8.90 -2.53 -7.22
C ILE A 263 7.80 -2.24 -8.25
N LEU A 264 6.72 -1.59 -7.82
CA LEU A 264 5.60 -1.19 -8.66
C LEU A 264 5.91 0.00 -9.58
N ASP A 265 6.91 0.81 -9.24
CA ASP A 265 7.32 1.96 -10.04
C ASP A 265 7.94 1.53 -11.39
N VAL A 266 8.38 0.27 -11.50
CA VAL A 266 9.05 -0.26 -12.69
C VAL A 266 8.20 -1.23 -13.51
N ILE A 267 7.08 -1.71 -12.96
CA ILE A 267 6.10 -2.52 -13.70
C ILE A 267 5.45 -1.66 -14.79
N CYS A 268 5.10 -2.25 -15.95
CA CYS A 268 4.41 -1.55 -17.04
C CYS A 268 3.23 -2.37 -17.56
N CYS A 269 2.39 -1.75 -18.38
CA CYS A 269 1.39 -2.47 -19.17
C CYS A 269 2.08 -3.60 -19.97
N GLY A 270 1.61 -4.83 -19.81
CA GLY A 270 2.23 -6.02 -20.41
C GLY A 270 3.32 -6.70 -19.57
N SER A 271 3.50 -6.28 -18.31
CA SER A 271 4.25 -7.01 -17.29
C SER A 271 3.34 -7.90 -16.44
N ALA A 272 3.93 -8.89 -15.79
CA ALA A 272 3.33 -9.66 -14.71
C ALA A 272 4.35 -9.79 -13.57
N ILE A 273 3.88 -10.09 -12.37
CA ILE A 273 4.74 -10.25 -11.19
C ILE A 273 4.53 -11.62 -10.57
N PHE A 274 5.62 -12.21 -10.09
CA PHE A 274 5.59 -13.47 -9.37
C PHE A 274 6.24 -13.29 -8.00
N PHE A 275 5.56 -13.67 -6.94
CA PHE A 275 6.07 -13.56 -5.58
C PHE A 275 6.39 -14.94 -5.03
N GLY A 276 7.60 -15.08 -4.51
CA GLY A 276 8.00 -16.19 -3.67
C GLY A 276 7.23 -16.22 -2.35
N ASN A 277 7.20 -17.38 -1.72
CA ASN A 277 6.63 -17.57 -0.40
C ASN A 277 7.48 -16.86 0.68
N SER A 278 7.08 -17.01 1.95
CA SER A 278 7.75 -16.36 3.10
C SER A 278 7.51 -14.84 3.14
N MET A 279 8.54 -14.02 3.39
CA MET A 279 8.43 -12.56 3.51
C MET A 279 8.09 -11.83 2.20
N PRO A 280 8.64 -12.16 1.01
CA PRO A 280 8.35 -11.43 -0.22
C PRO A 280 6.85 -11.19 -0.54
N ILE A 281 6.02 -12.24 -0.50
CA ILE A 281 4.57 -12.10 -0.71
C ILE A 281 3.90 -11.29 0.41
N ARG A 282 4.37 -11.41 1.66
CA ARG A 282 3.81 -10.70 2.82
C ARG A 282 4.19 -9.23 2.81
N ASP A 283 5.40 -8.89 2.42
CA ASP A 283 5.86 -7.50 2.28
C ASP A 283 5.12 -6.82 1.15
N ALA A 284 4.88 -7.52 0.04
CA ALA A 284 4.01 -7.03 -1.00
C ALA A 284 2.58 -6.82 -0.48
N ASP A 285 2.01 -7.79 0.25
CA ASP A 285 0.67 -7.66 0.84
C ASP A 285 0.58 -6.58 1.94
N MET A 286 1.68 -6.20 2.60
CA MET A 286 1.65 -5.15 3.62
C MET A 286 1.95 -3.76 3.02
N TYR A 287 2.92 -3.68 2.10
CA TYR A 287 3.60 -2.43 1.75
C TYR A 287 3.56 -2.07 0.26
N ALA A 288 3.05 -2.95 -0.61
CA ALA A 288 2.83 -2.60 -2.02
C ALA A 288 2.00 -1.31 -2.11
N ARG A 289 2.55 -0.30 -2.77
CA ARG A 289 1.98 1.04 -2.84
C ARG A 289 1.21 1.24 -4.13
N ASN A 290 -0.07 1.55 -4.01
CA ASN A 290 -0.80 2.13 -5.13
C ASN A 290 -0.58 3.65 -5.12
N THR A 291 0.32 4.17 -5.97
CA THR A 291 0.49 5.62 -6.13
C THR A 291 -0.49 6.18 -7.16
N PRO A 292 -1.43 7.06 -6.76
CA PRO A 292 -2.03 7.99 -7.69
C PRO A 292 -0.98 9.07 -8.00
N GLN A 293 -0.08 8.78 -8.93
CA GLN A 293 0.77 9.81 -9.53
C GLN A 293 0.54 9.82 -11.05
N SER A 294 -0.11 10.90 -11.45
CA SER A 294 -0.09 11.51 -12.78
C SER A 294 1.34 11.61 -13.34
N HIS A 295 1.44 11.57 -14.68
CA HIS A 295 2.64 11.81 -15.50
C HIS A 295 3.50 10.60 -15.91
N HIS A 296 2.89 9.60 -16.53
CA HIS A 296 3.42 8.85 -17.69
C HIS A 296 2.23 8.07 -18.27
N ASN A 297 1.34 8.64 -19.09
CA ASN A 297 1.63 8.93 -20.48
C ASN A 297 0.42 9.67 -21.10
N LEU A 298 0.61 10.90 -21.53
CA LEU A 298 -0.22 11.45 -22.62
C LEU A 298 -0.07 10.59 -23.91
N ALA A 299 1.00 9.78 -23.98
CA ALA A 299 1.25 8.80 -25.04
C ALA A 299 0.38 7.52 -24.98
N ILE A 300 -0.30 7.20 -23.86
CA ILE A 300 -1.25 6.06 -23.80
C ILE A 300 -2.61 6.46 -24.37
N LYS A 301 -2.91 7.77 -24.48
CA LYS A 301 -4.16 8.26 -25.10
C LYS A 301 -4.20 8.14 -26.63
N LEU A 302 -3.11 7.73 -27.29
CA LEU A 302 -3.03 7.70 -28.76
C LEU A 302 -2.70 6.32 -29.35
N GLY A 303 -2.72 5.25 -28.57
CA GLY A 303 -2.40 3.91 -29.10
C GLY A 303 -3.12 2.78 -28.38
N SER A 304 -4.24 2.35 -28.97
CA SER A 304 -4.93 1.07 -28.76
C SER A 304 -5.45 0.78 -27.34
N GLY A 305 -6.78 0.71 -27.22
CA GLY A 305 -7.49 0.38 -25.99
C GLY A 305 -7.17 -1.01 -25.45
N SER A 306 -7.09 -1.07 -24.13
CA SER A 306 -7.54 -2.14 -23.23
C SER A 306 -7.02 -1.80 -21.84
N CYS A 307 -7.83 -2.00 -20.81
CA CYS A 307 -7.37 -1.93 -19.43
C CYS A 307 -6.38 -3.08 -19.16
N HIS A 308 -5.23 -2.82 -18.54
CA HIS A 308 -4.21 -3.86 -18.30
C HIS A 308 -4.11 -4.20 -16.82
N TYR A 309 -4.89 -5.20 -16.39
CA TYR A 309 -4.70 -5.87 -15.11
C TYR A 309 -3.29 -6.46 -15.00
N ILE A 310 -2.58 -6.18 -13.90
CA ILE A 310 -1.29 -6.80 -13.60
C ILE A 310 -1.53 -8.18 -12.99
N GLN A 311 -1.18 -9.21 -13.75
CA GLN A 311 -1.24 -10.59 -13.30
C GLN A 311 -0.21 -10.82 -12.20
N VAL A 312 -0.68 -11.35 -11.06
CA VAL A 312 0.13 -11.72 -9.91
C VAL A 312 0.11 -13.24 -9.74
N GLY A 313 1.28 -13.87 -9.70
CA GLY A 313 1.45 -15.30 -9.47
C GLY A 313 2.18 -15.60 -8.17
N SER A 314 1.85 -16.72 -7.51
CA SER A 314 2.59 -17.26 -6.37
C SER A 314 2.16 -18.70 -6.07
N ASN A 315 3.05 -19.51 -5.50
CA ASN A 315 2.77 -20.89 -5.09
C ASN A 315 2.12 -20.95 -3.70
N ARG A 316 0.87 -20.49 -3.59
CA ARG A 316 0.12 -20.38 -2.31
C ARG A 316 -0.80 -21.57 -2.01
N GLY A 317 -0.67 -22.66 -2.77
CA GLY A 317 -1.34 -23.94 -2.48
C GLY A 317 -0.81 -24.54 -1.18
N ALA A 318 0.38 -25.15 -1.24
CA ALA A 318 1.10 -25.65 -0.06
C ALA A 318 2.09 -24.63 0.53
N SER A 319 2.32 -23.50 -0.14
CA SER A 319 3.26 -22.45 0.30
C SER A 319 4.73 -22.89 0.41
N GLY A 320 5.15 -23.89 -0.37
CA GLY A 320 6.52 -24.40 -0.39
C GLY A 320 7.54 -23.42 -0.98
N ILE A 321 8.78 -23.53 -0.53
CA ILE A 321 9.93 -22.75 -1.06
C ILE A 321 10.63 -23.46 -2.23
N ASP A 322 10.23 -24.69 -2.50
CA ASP A 322 10.70 -25.57 -3.57
C ASP A 322 10.08 -25.21 -4.92
N GLY A 323 10.89 -25.28 -5.98
CA GLY A 323 10.43 -25.10 -7.37
C GLY A 323 9.91 -23.69 -7.70
N VAL A 324 10.15 -22.69 -6.84
CA VAL A 324 9.55 -21.36 -6.99
C VAL A 324 10.12 -20.61 -8.19
N LEU A 325 11.43 -20.72 -8.46
CA LEU A 325 12.06 -20.09 -9.62
C LEU A 325 11.59 -20.76 -10.92
N SER A 326 11.60 -22.09 -10.96
CA SER A 326 11.12 -22.90 -12.07
C SER A 326 9.65 -22.60 -12.39
N THR A 327 8.81 -22.46 -11.36
CA THR A 327 7.41 -22.04 -11.53
C THR A 327 7.32 -20.62 -12.08
N ALA A 328 8.10 -19.67 -11.56
CA ALA A 328 8.10 -18.29 -12.04
C ALA A 328 8.50 -18.20 -13.53
N ILE A 329 9.45 -19.03 -13.97
CA ILE A 329 9.84 -19.15 -15.37
C ILE A 329 8.69 -19.75 -16.20
N GLY A 330 8.06 -20.84 -15.75
CA GLY A 330 6.89 -21.42 -16.41
C GLY A 330 5.71 -20.45 -16.50
N PHE A 331 5.50 -19.63 -15.46
CA PHE A 331 4.54 -18.54 -15.46
C PHE A 331 4.86 -17.49 -16.52
N ALA A 332 6.14 -17.10 -16.67
CA ALA A 332 6.58 -16.18 -17.72
C ALA A 332 6.33 -16.72 -19.14
N VAL A 333 6.54 -18.03 -19.34
CA VAL A 333 6.21 -18.72 -20.60
C VAL A 333 4.71 -18.69 -20.85
N GLY A 334 3.90 -19.09 -19.87
CA GLY A 334 2.44 -19.19 -20.01
C GLY A 334 1.74 -17.85 -20.21
N CYS A 335 2.16 -16.80 -19.52
CA CYS A 335 1.55 -15.47 -19.67
C CYS A 335 2.12 -14.66 -20.84
N ASN A 336 3.29 -15.06 -21.39
CA ASN A 336 4.02 -14.34 -22.45
C ASN A 336 4.16 -12.81 -22.17
N LYS A 337 4.33 -12.47 -20.89
CA LYS A 337 4.55 -11.11 -20.39
C LYS A 337 5.96 -11.00 -19.83
N ARG A 338 6.44 -9.76 -19.68
CA ARG A 338 7.68 -9.51 -18.97
C ARG A 338 7.45 -9.77 -17.48
N VAL A 339 8.07 -10.81 -16.93
CA VAL A 339 7.89 -11.17 -15.51
C VAL A 339 8.97 -10.55 -14.65
N ILE A 340 8.56 -9.95 -13.53
CA ILE A 340 9.43 -9.64 -12.40
C ILE A 340 9.12 -10.67 -11.31
N SER A 341 10.12 -11.43 -10.87
CA SER A 341 9.96 -12.37 -9.75
C SER A 341 10.67 -11.84 -8.52
N VAL A 342 10.06 -11.94 -7.33
CA VAL A 342 10.67 -11.54 -6.06
C VAL A 342 10.73 -12.75 -5.15
N LEU A 343 11.93 -13.21 -4.82
CA LEU A 343 12.19 -14.44 -4.07
C LEU A 343 13.06 -14.12 -2.85
N GLY A 344 12.95 -14.93 -1.80
CA GLY A 344 13.99 -14.99 -0.77
C GLY A 344 15.18 -15.81 -1.24
N ASP A 345 16.37 -15.51 -0.74
CA ASP A 345 17.60 -16.30 -0.90
C ASP A 345 17.41 -17.79 -0.68
N VAL A 346 16.83 -18.25 0.43
CA VAL A 346 16.68 -19.68 0.72
C VAL A 346 15.78 -20.37 -0.34
N SER A 347 14.74 -19.68 -0.84
CA SER A 347 13.91 -20.20 -1.94
C SER A 347 14.68 -20.25 -3.26
N PHE A 348 15.51 -19.25 -3.54
CA PHE A 348 16.38 -19.23 -4.71
C PHE A 348 17.44 -20.32 -4.66
N LEU A 349 18.05 -20.55 -3.50
CA LEU A 349 19.03 -21.62 -3.27
C LEU A 349 18.41 -23.01 -3.44
N HIS A 350 17.19 -23.20 -2.93
CA HIS A 350 16.47 -24.47 -3.07
C HIS A 350 16.18 -24.84 -4.53
N ASP A 351 16.03 -23.84 -5.41
CA ASP A 351 15.68 -24.04 -6.82
C ASP A 351 16.71 -23.42 -7.79
N THR A 352 17.99 -23.38 -7.37
CA THR A 352 19.07 -22.76 -8.18
C THR A 352 19.24 -23.45 -9.53
N ASN A 353 19.02 -24.76 -9.62
CA ASN A 353 19.07 -25.49 -10.89
C ASN A 353 18.03 -24.96 -11.90
N GLY A 354 16.94 -24.33 -11.45
CA GLY A 354 15.96 -23.64 -12.30
C GLY A 354 16.56 -22.52 -13.15
N LEU A 355 17.72 -21.96 -12.79
CA LEU A 355 18.46 -21.01 -13.63
C LEU A 355 18.82 -21.59 -15.01
N SER A 356 18.99 -22.91 -15.13
CA SER A 356 19.24 -23.58 -16.40
C SER A 356 18.09 -23.37 -17.40
N LEU A 357 16.85 -23.29 -16.93
CA LEU A 357 15.66 -23.04 -17.76
C LEU A 357 15.67 -21.64 -18.40
N LEU A 358 16.44 -20.69 -17.85
CA LEU A 358 16.61 -19.37 -18.47
C LEU A 358 17.46 -19.43 -19.75
N ARG A 359 18.35 -20.43 -19.86
CA ARG A 359 19.24 -20.64 -21.01
C ARG A 359 18.62 -21.50 -22.10
N GLU A 360 17.64 -22.32 -21.75
CA GLU A 360 16.88 -23.07 -22.74
C GLU A 360 16.19 -22.07 -23.68
N GLN A 361 16.21 -22.36 -24.99
CA GLN A 361 15.61 -21.50 -26.02
C GLN A 361 14.07 -21.59 -26.01
N ILE A 362 13.48 -21.55 -24.80
CA ILE A 362 12.04 -21.52 -24.60
C ILE A 362 11.56 -20.13 -25.01
N PRO A 363 10.66 -20.01 -26.00
CA PRO A 363 10.14 -18.71 -26.44
C PRO A 363 9.42 -17.99 -25.30
N ARG A 364 9.99 -16.89 -24.79
CA ARG A 364 9.38 -16.01 -23.79
C ARG A 364 10.01 -14.62 -23.81
N LYS A 365 9.40 -13.68 -23.10
CA LYS A 365 10.01 -12.38 -22.81
C LYS A 365 11.09 -12.51 -21.73
N PRO A 366 12.11 -11.63 -21.74
CA PRO A 366 13.11 -11.56 -20.68
C PRO A 366 12.49 -11.32 -19.31
N MET A 367 13.13 -11.87 -18.27
CA MET A 367 12.64 -11.87 -16.90
C MET A 367 13.65 -11.21 -15.96
N THR A 368 13.15 -10.47 -14.98
CA THR A 368 13.98 -9.91 -13.89
C THR A 368 13.68 -10.70 -12.62
N ILE A 369 14.70 -11.26 -11.97
CA ILE A 369 14.58 -12.03 -10.73
C ILE A 369 15.23 -11.23 -9.61
N LEU A 370 14.45 -10.73 -8.66
CA LEU A 370 14.95 -10.13 -7.44
C LEU A 370 15.11 -11.22 -6.39
N VAL A 371 16.31 -11.31 -5.81
CA VAL A 371 16.62 -12.20 -4.69
C VAL A 371 16.87 -11.33 -3.47
N ILE A 372 15.96 -11.37 -2.50
CA ILE A 372 16.13 -10.74 -1.19
C ILE A 372 17.07 -11.63 -0.38
N ASN A 373 18.33 -11.22 -0.27
CA ASN A 373 19.38 -11.97 0.39
C ASN A 373 19.63 -11.38 1.79
N ASN A 374 18.92 -11.93 2.77
CA ASN A 374 19.13 -11.63 4.19
C ASN A 374 19.93 -12.73 4.90
N HIS A 375 20.54 -13.63 4.12
CA HIS A 375 21.41 -14.73 4.54
C HIS A 375 20.68 -15.81 5.35
N GLY A 376 19.38 -16.02 5.12
CA GLY A 376 18.60 -17.06 5.79
C GLY A 376 17.08 -16.88 5.79
N GLY A 377 16.37 -17.71 6.55
CA GLY A 377 14.92 -17.66 6.71
C GLY A 377 14.42 -16.53 7.60
N ALA A 378 14.50 -15.27 7.17
CA ALA A 378 14.13 -14.12 8.02
C ALA A 378 12.69 -14.14 8.56
N ILE A 379 11.74 -14.86 7.94
CA ILE A 379 10.37 -14.99 8.46
C ILE A 379 10.31 -15.47 9.92
N PHE A 380 11.26 -16.32 10.34
CA PHE A 380 11.27 -16.85 11.70
C PHE A 380 11.56 -15.76 12.75
N SER A 381 12.15 -14.62 12.35
CA SER A 381 12.42 -13.49 13.25
C SER A 381 11.14 -12.76 13.68
N PHE A 382 10.05 -12.96 12.92
CA PHE A 382 8.71 -12.43 13.19
C PHE A 382 7.86 -13.36 14.06
N LEU A 383 8.32 -14.58 14.32
CA LEU A 383 7.60 -15.56 15.12
C LEU A 383 8.03 -15.48 16.59
N PRO A 384 7.16 -15.88 17.54
CA PRO A 384 7.48 -15.85 18.97
C PRO A 384 8.73 -16.64 19.37
N VAL A 385 9.19 -17.57 18.53
CA VAL A 385 10.41 -18.36 18.75
C VAL A 385 11.66 -17.48 18.79
N ALA A 386 11.73 -16.41 17.98
CA ALA A 386 12.90 -15.54 17.91
C ALA A 386 13.21 -14.83 19.24
N ALA A 387 12.19 -14.55 20.05
CA ALA A 387 12.35 -13.92 21.36
C ALA A 387 12.64 -14.92 22.50
N LYS A 388 12.45 -16.23 22.27
CA LYS A 388 12.49 -17.26 23.32
C LYS A 388 13.63 -18.27 23.13
N THR A 389 14.39 -18.17 22.05
CA THR A 389 15.37 -19.17 21.65
C THR A 389 16.74 -18.53 21.47
N GLU A 390 17.78 -19.23 21.90
CA GLU A 390 19.17 -18.78 21.76
C GLU A 390 19.56 -18.61 20.29
N ARG A 391 20.49 -17.67 20.04
CA ARG A 391 20.84 -17.25 18.68
C ARG A 391 21.44 -18.38 17.83
N ASN A 392 22.35 -19.16 18.40
CA ASN A 392 22.95 -20.33 17.76
C ASN A 392 21.90 -21.35 17.27
N ILE A 393 20.85 -21.60 18.05
CA ILE A 393 19.76 -22.51 17.68
C ILE A 393 18.92 -21.90 16.56
N LEU A 394 18.63 -20.60 16.62
CA LEU A 394 17.92 -19.90 15.54
C LEU A 394 18.72 -19.97 14.24
N ASP A 395 20.01 -19.63 14.26
CA ASP A 395 20.88 -19.64 13.09
C ASP A 395 20.97 -21.03 12.45
N GLN A 396 21.08 -22.08 13.27
CA GLN A 396 21.24 -23.46 12.78
C GLN A 396 19.93 -24.08 12.27
N TYR A 397 18.82 -23.92 12.99
CA TYR A 397 17.60 -24.73 12.77
C TYR A 397 16.41 -23.95 12.20
N PHE A 398 16.41 -22.62 12.29
CA PHE A 398 15.30 -21.79 11.83
C PHE A 398 15.72 -20.89 10.67
N TYR A 399 16.67 -19.98 10.91
CA TYR A 399 17.21 -19.12 9.88
C TYR A 399 18.03 -19.90 8.86
N THR A 400 18.63 -21.03 9.26
CA THR A 400 19.49 -21.85 8.39
C THR A 400 20.53 -20.96 7.68
N CYS A 401 21.24 -20.16 8.47
CA CYS A 401 22.11 -19.10 7.98
C CYS A 401 23.15 -19.66 7.01
N HIS A 402 23.40 -18.92 5.93
CA HIS A 402 24.30 -19.38 4.86
C HIS A 402 25.21 -18.27 4.33
N ASP A 403 26.33 -18.68 3.74
CA ASP A 403 27.29 -17.79 3.09
C ASP A 403 27.51 -18.17 1.61
N VAL A 404 26.41 -18.48 0.92
CA VAL A 404 26.44 -18.88 -0.50
C VAL A 404 26.50 -17.65 -1.40
N SER A 405 27.44 -17.64 -2.34
CA SER A 405 27.57 -16.57 -3.34
C SER A 405 26.53 -16.72 -4.46
N VAL A 406 25.48 -15.90 -4.45
CA VAL A 406 24.48 -15.81 -5.53
C VAL A 406 25.13 -15.43 -6.87
N GLN A 407 26.14 -14.56 -6.84
CA GLN A 407 26.92 -14.18 -8.02
C GLN A 407 27.54 -15.41 -8.70
N ASN A 408 28.23 -16.27 -7.94
CA ASN A 408 28.91 -17.43 -8.49
C ASN A 408 27.91 -18.47 -9.03
N LEU A 409 26.73 -18.60 -8.41
CA LEU A 409 25.65 -19.43 -8.94
C LEU A 409 25.15 -18.90 -10.29
N CYS A 410 24.90 -17.60 -10.39
CA CYS A 410 24.48 -16.98 -11.65
C CYS A 410 25.55 -17.13 -12.74
N LEU A 411 26.83 -16.96 -12.38
CA LEU A 411 27.96 -17.15 -13.29
C LEU A 411 28.03 -18.59 -13.81
N ALA A 412 27.86 -19.59 -12.94
CA ALA A 412 27.86 -21.00 -13.32
C ALA A 412 26.75 -21.33 -14.34
N HIS A 413 25.61 -20.63 -14.27
CA HIS A 413 24.50 -20.79 -15.22
C HIS A 413 24.53 -19.80 -16.39
N GLY A 414 25.54 -18.91 -16.47
CA GLY A 414 25.65 -17.90 -17.53
C GLY A 414 24.48 -16.90 -17.52
N VAL A 415 23.96 -16.57 -16.34
CA VAL A 415 22.87 -15.61 -16.12
C VAL A 415 23.47 -14.31 -15.59
N LYS A 416 22.98 -13.17 -16.09
CA LYS A 416 23.45 -11.86 -15.63
C LYS A 416 23.08 -11.66 -14.16
N HIS A 417 24.03 -11.16 -13.38
CA HIS A 417 23.84 -10.83 -11.96
C HIS A 417 24.24 -9.38 -11.67
N VAL A 418 23.49 -8.75 -10.78
CA VAL A 418 23.76 -7.41 -10.23
C VAL A 418 23.46 -7.46 -8.74
N LYS A 419 24.42 -7.07 -7.89
CA LYS A 419 24.20 -6.90 -6.46
C LYS A 419 23.90 -5.42 -6.15
N VAL A 420 22.89 -5.17 -5.32
CA VAL A 420 22.45 -3.83 -4.93
C VAL A 420 22.45 -3.69 -3.42
N SER A 421 22.96 -2.56 -2.92
CA SER A 421 23.06 -2.27 -1.48
C SER A 421 22.39 -0.95 -1.08
N THR A 422 22.10 -0.08 -2.05
CA THR A 422 21.41 1.19 -1.81
C THR A 422 20.09 1.29 -2.58
N LYS A 423 19.22 2.19 -2.13
CA LYS A 423 17.97 2.53 -2.82
C LYS A 423 18.21 3.01 -4.26
N MET A 424 19.32 3.70 -4.50
CA MET A 424 19.72 4.17 -5.84
C MET A 424 20.14 3.00 -6.72
N ASP A 425 20.99 2.11 -6.21
CA ASP A 425 21.43 0.91 -6.93
C ASP A 425 20.24 0.06 -7.38
N LEU A 426 19.25 -0.14 -6.50
CA LEU A 426 18.05 -0.90 -6.82
C LEU A 426 17.26 -0.25 -7.97
N ARG A 427 17.03 1.07 -7.89
CA ARG A 427 16.31 1.81 -8.94
C ARG A 427 17.03 1.71 -10.27
N ASP A 428 18.34 1.92 -10.29
CA ASP A 428 19.15 1.85 -11.50
C ASP A 428 19.18 0.44 -12.08
N ALA A 429 19.30 -0.59 -11.24
CA ALA A 429 19.28 -1.99 -11.65
C ALA A 429 17.92 -2.38 -12.23
N LEU A 430 16.80 -1.95 -11.63
CA LEU A 430 15.46 -2.23 -12.14
C LEU A 430 15.21 -1.53 -13.48
N LEU A 431 15.57 -0.24 -13.62
CA LEU A 431 15.46 0.51 -14.88
C LEU A 431 16.35 -0.07 -15.98
N THR A 432 17.58 -0.47 -15.65
CA THR A 432 18.51 -1.12 -16.57
C THR A 432 17.98 -2.48 -17.01
N SER A 433 17.44 -3.27 -16.08
CA SER A 433 16.81 -4.55 -16.44
C SER A 433 15.68 -4.30 -17.44
N LYS A 434 14.86 -3.26 -17.22
CA LYS A 434 13.72 -2.90 -18.07
C LYS A 434 14.11 -2.56 -19.50
N SER A 435 15.21 -1.83 -19.70
CA SER A 435 15.69 -1.46 -21.04
C SER A 435 16.41 -2.61 -21.75
N GLN A 436 16.98 -3.54 -20.99
CA GLN A 436 17.70 -4.67 -21.53
C GLN A 436 16.75 -5.83 -21.86
N HIS A 437 17.03 -6.51 -22.98
CA HIS A 437 16.29 -7.68 -23.44
C HIS A 437 16.97 -9.00 -23.02
N VAL A 438 17.47 -9.07 -21.78
CA VAL A 438 18.14 -10.25 -21.24
C VAL A 438 17.63 -10.57 -19.84
N ASP A 439 17.70 -11.84 -19.45
CA ASP A 439 17.40 -12.25 -18.09
C ASP A 439 18.44 -11.72 -17.11
N CYS A 440 18.00 -11.29 -15.95
CA CYS A 440 18.85 -10.65 -14.95
C CYS A 440 18.41 -11.03 -13.53
N VAL A 441 19.37 -11.47 -12.73
CA VAL A 441 19.23 -11.63 -11.28
C VAL A 441 19.73 -10.36 -10.59
N ILE A 442 18.87 -9.73 -9.79
CA ILE A 442 19.20 -8.60 -8.94
C ILE A 442 19.21 -9.11 -7.50
N GLU A 443 20.38 -9.23 -6.90
CA GLU A 443 20.55 -9.60 -5.50
C GLU A 443 20.45 -8.35 -4.62
N VAL A 444 19.43 -8.29 -3.77
CA VAL A 444 19.25 -7.24 -2.77
C VAL A 444 19.89 -7.67 -1.48
N ASN A 445 20.90 -6.93 -1.03
CA ASN A 445 21.57 -7.20 0.25
C ASN A 445 20.69 -6.74 1.42
N SER A 446 20.43 -7.63 2.37
CA SER A 446 19.62 -7.39 3.58
C SER A 446 20.22 -8.15 4.78
N SER A 447 19.63 -8.03 5.96
CA SER A 447 19.97 -8.81 7.15
C SER A 447 18.70 -9.17 7.93
N ILE A 448 18.73 -10.27 8.68
CA ILE A 448 17.58 -10.73 9.47
C ILE A 448 17.22 -9.70 10.56
N GLU A 449 18.24 -9.14 11.21
CA GLU A 449 18.09 -8.20 12.32
C GLU A 449 17.54 -6.85 11.86
N ASP A 450 18.12 -6.26 10.81
CA ASP A 450 17.68 -4.96 10.29
C ASP A 450 16.26 -5.07 9.74
N ASN A 451 15.94 -6.19 9.07
CA ASN A 451 14.59 -6.45 8.59
C ASN A 451 13.59 -6.53 9.75
N ALA A 452 13.87 -7.35 10.77
CA ALA A 452 13.01 -7.48 11.95
C ALA A 452 12.80 -6.14 12.67
N HIS A 453 13.89 -5.38 12.84
CA HIS A 453 13.87 -4.06 13.48
C HIS A 453 13.02 -3.07 12.68
N PHE A 454 13.26 -2.94 11.38
CA PHE A 454 12.56 -1.98 10.54
C PHE A 454 11.05 -2.25 10.44
N HIS A 455 10.66 -3.53 10.33
CA HIS A 455 9.26 -3.89 10.44
C HIS A 455 8.64 -3.60 11.81
N SER A 456 9.40 -3.76 12.90
CA SER A 456 8.95 -3.39 14.23
C SER A 456 8.68 -1.89 14.32
N THR A 457 9.57 -1.08 13.75
CA THR A 457 9.40 0.37 13.59
C THR A 457 8.12 0.71 12.82
N LEU A 458 7.91 0.11 11.64
CA LEU A 458 6.68 0.32 10.85
C LEU A 458 5.41 -0.02 11.62
N ARG A 459 5.41 -1.15 12.34
CA ARG A 459 4.27 -1.54 13.19
C ARG A 459 4.02 -0.55 14.31
N LYS A 460 5.08 -0.15 15.03
CA LYS A 460 4.98 0.78 16.18
C LYS A 460 4.42 2.13 15.75
N PHE A 461 4.99 2.74 14.71
CA PHE A 461 4.56 4.05 14.25
C PHE A 461 3.15 4.03 13.67
N THR A 462 2.82 2.99 12.88
CA THR A 462 1.45 2.85 12.35
C THR A 462 0.45 2.63 13.48
N TRP A 463 0.78 1.81 14.49
CA TRP A 463 -0.05 1.61 15.68
C TRP A 463 -0.31 2.91 16.44
N GLN A 464 0.73 3.73 16.67
CA GLN A 464 0.59 5.04 17.30
C GLN A 464 -0.33 5.97 16.49
N ALA A 465 -0.14 6.02 15.17
CA ALA A 465 -0.96 6.81 14.27
C ALA A 465 -2.43 6.36 14.28
N MET A 466 -2.68 5.04 14.33
CA MET A 466 -4.03 4.49 14.41
C MET A 466 -4.74 4.83 15.72
N ASN A 467 -4.06 4.69 16.86
CA ASN A 467 -4.66 5.07 18.15
C ASN A 467 -4.98 6.56 18.20
N HIS A 468 -4.06 7.42 17.76
CA HIS A 468 -4.32 8.86 17.71
C HIS A 468 -5.49 9.21 16.77
N ALA A 469 -5.56 8.56 15.61
CA ALA A 469 -6.68 8.75 14.68
C ALA A 469 -8.00 8.28 15.30
N MET A 470 -8.02 7.12 15.97
CA MET A 470 -9.21 6.61 16.67
C MET A 470 -9.65 7.52 17.82
N ASP A 471 -8.71 8.01 18.64
CA ASP A 471 -9.00 8.96 19.70
C ASP A 471 -9.62 10.25 19.15
N SER A 472 -9.12 10.73 18.01
CA SER A 472 -9.66 11.90 17.31
C SER A 472 -11.07 11.63 16.78
N LEU A 473 -11.29 10.48 16.12
CA LEU A 473 -12.59 10.11 15.56
C LEU A 473 -13.65 9.88 16.64
N SER A 474 -13.28 9.30 17.78
CA SER A 474 -14.20 9.04 18.90
C SER A 474 -14.77 10.30 19.55
N ARG A 475 -14.06 11.44 19.44
CA ARG A 475 -14.49 12.74 19.94
C ARG A 475 -15.47 13.46 19.01
N ILE A 476 -15.59 13.00 17.76
CA ILE A 476 -16.50 13.56 16.76
C ILE A 476 -17.91 12.98 17.00
N SER A 477 -18.64 13.60 17.93
CA SER A 477 -20.07 13.34 18.13
C SER A 477 -20.88 14.22 17.17
N ILE A 478 -21.11 13.77 15.93
CA ILE A 478 -21.92 14.54 14.97
C ILE A 478 -23.14 13.68 14.56
N PRO A 479 -24.38 14.20 14.66
CA PRO A 479 -25.56 13.52 14.16
C PRO A 479 -25.47 13.30 12.64
N ASP A 480 -25.97 12.16 12.18
CA ASP A 480 -25.88 11.64 10.79
C ASP A 480 -26.34 12.61 9.69
N SER A 481 -27.01 13.72 10.03
CA SER A 481 -27.56 14.69 9.09
C SER A 481 -26.58 15.74 8.54
N ILE A 482 -25.35 15.85 9.09
CA ILE A 482 -24.39 16.90 8.69
C ILE A 482 -23.23 16.37 7.83
N PHE A 483 -23.05 15.04 7.73
CA PHE A 483 -21.91 14.43 7.03
C PHE A 483 -22.04 14.34 5.50
N ASN A 484 -22.79 15.26 4.88
CA ASN A 484 -22.60 15.57 3.46
C ASN A 484 -21.46 16.58 3.32
N GLY A 485 -20.22 16.09 3.48
CA GLY A 485 -19.00 16.85 3.23
C GLY A 485 -18.05 16.89 4.42
N SER A 486 -16.77 16.63 4.19
CA SER A 486 -15.72 17.14 5.07
C SER A 486 -15.98 18.61 5.34
N VAL A 487 -15.90 19.11 6.58
CA VAL A 487 -15.95 20.55 6.84
C VAL A 487 -14.78 21.16 6.06
N LEU A 488 -15.13 21.88 4.99
CA LEU A 488 -14.21 22.59 4.12
C LEU A 488 -14.29 24.05 4.53
N TYR A 489 -13.18 24.57 5.05
CA TYR A 489 -13.03 26.00 5.28
C TYR A 489 -12.57 26.63 3.99
N GLU A 490 -13.24 27.69 3.55
CA GLU A 490 -12.80 28.45 2.38
C GLU A 490 -11.99 29.66 2.85
N VAL A 491 -10.82 29.87 2.25
CA VAL A 491 -9.98 31.03 2.55
C VAL A 491 -10.58 32.27 1.88
N GLY A 492 -10.95 33.27 2.67
CA GLY A 492 -11.44 34.55 2.17
C GLY A 492 -10.30 35.42 1.63
N LYS A 493 -9.31 35.73 2.46
CA LYS A 493 -8.13 36.52 2.07
C LYS A 493 -6.94 36.26 3.00
N MET A 494 -5.75 36.58 2.51
CA MET A 494 -4.51 36.60 3.28
C MET A 494 -3.86 37.97 3.15
N GLU A 495 -3.42 38.53 4.27
CA GLU A 495 -2.68 39.79 4.34
C GLU A 495 -1.38 39.55 5.11
N TYR A 496 -0.40 40.43 4.95
CA TYR A 496 0.81 40.39 5.75
C TYR A 496 1.27 41.79 6.15
N SER A 497 1.96 41.91 7.27
CA SER A 497 2.56 43.16 7.75
C SER A 497 3.99 42.95 8.22
N LEU A 498 4.88 43.87 7.84
CA LEU A 498 6.26 43.87 8.28
C LEU A 498 6.32 44.26 9.77
N TYR A 499 7.09 43.51 10.55
CA TYR A 499 7.42 43.87 11.91
C TYR A 499 8.94 43.98 12.09
N ARG A 500 9.35 44.85 13.01
CA ARG A 500 10.73 44.98 13.49
C ARG A 500 10.70 45.15 15.00
N VAL A 501 11.27 44.19 15.72
CA VAL A 501 11.36 44.23 17.19
C VAL A 501 12.83 44.29 17.59
N GLN A 502 13.17 45.24 18.46
CA GLN A 502 14.50 45.31 19.04
C GLN A 502 14.67 44.20 20.09
N LEU A 503 15.74 43.43 19.99
CA LEU A 503 16.06 42.34 20.91
C LEU A 503 17.05 42.82 21.98
N CYS A 504 16.87 42.33 23.21
CA CYS A 504 17.77 42.56 24.33
C CYS A 504 19.08 41.75 24.23
N SER A 505 19.11 40.74 23.35
CA SER A 505 20.22 39.81 23.12
C SER A 505 20.26 39.39 21.63
N PRO A 506 21.41 38.92 21.12
CA PRO A 506 21.50 38.43 19.74
C PRO A 506 20.58 37.20 19.51
N PRO A 507 19.99 37.04 18.31
CA PRO A 507 19.28 35.83 17.94
C PRO A 507 20.17 34.59 18.06
N THR A 508 19.61 33.44 18.45
CA THR A 508 20.33 32.15 18.51
C THR A 508 20.86 31.68 17.15
N SER A 509 20.43 32.30 16.04
CA SER A 509 20.93 32.08 14.68
C SER A 509 22.12 32.96 14.30
N ALA A 510 22.51 33.94 15.12
CA ALA A 510 23.54 34.91 14.78
C ALA A 510 24.94 34.28 14.84
N SER A 511 25.74 34.47 13.79
CA SER A 511 27.15 34.05 13.79
C SER A 511 27.97 34.81 14.85
N ALA A 512 28.92 34.12 15.50
CA ALA A 512 29.70 34.60 16.65
C ALA A 512 30.53 35.88 16.44
N ASN A 513 30.53 36.46 15.22
CA ASN A 513 31.31 37.64 14.85
C ASN A 513 30.52 38.95 14.76
N ASN A 514 29.22 38.98 15.06
CA ASN A 514 28.42 40.20 14.96
C ASN A 514 28.56 41.13 16.18
N LYS A 515 29.53 42.07 16.12
CA LYS A 515 29.66 43.19 17.06
C LYS A 515 28.67 44.33 16.74
N SER A 516 27.37 44.05 16.78
CA SER A 516 26.33 45.10 16.71
C SER A 516 25.90 45.51 18.13
N SER A 517 25.70 46.81 18.37
CA SER A 517 25.19 47.34 19.65
C SER A 517 23.66 47.28 19.80
N ALA A 518 22.95 46.88 18.73
CA ALA A 518 21.50 46.66 18.75
C ALA A 518 21.13 45.49 17.82
N PHE A 519 20.37 44.53 18.35
CA PHE A 519 19.86 43.39 17.59
C PHE A 519 18.39 43.62 17.28
N PHE A 520 17.94 43.23 16.09
CA PHE A 520 16.55 43.32 15.69
C PHE A 520 16.09 41.95 15.15
N ARG A 521 14.84 41.58 15.46
CA ARG A 521 14.11 40.53 14.78
C ARG A 521 13.16 41.18 13.80
N GLU A 522 13.36 40.89 12.53
CA GLU A 522 12.57 41.40 11.42
C GLU A 522 11.91 40.24 10.69
N GLY A 523 10.68 40.45 10.27
CA GLY A 523 9.89 39.45 9.58
C GLY A 523 8.50 39.96 9.27
N PHE A 524 7.61 39.06 8.89
CA PHE A 524 6.24 39.37 8.53
C PHE A 524 5.27 38.62 9.45
N ILE A 525 4.16 39.26 9.81
CA ILE A 525 3.00 38.60 10.37
C ILE A 525 1.99 38.39 9.25
N ILE A 526 1.66 37.13 8.99
CA ILE A 526 0.56 36.73 8.11
C ILE A 526 -0.74 36.78 8.92
N SER A 527 -1.80 37.37 8.35
CA SER A 527 -3.18 37.14 8.78
C SER A 527 -3.94 36.43 7.66
N LEU A 528 -4.65 35.35 8.00
CA LEU A 528 -5.48 34.58 7.07
C LEU A 528 -6.91 34.56 7.60
N SER A 529 -7.86 35.09 6.81
CA SER A 529 -9.28 35.09 7.16
C SER A 529 -10.03 34.03 6.38
N LEU A 530 -10.86 33.25 7.07
CA LEU A 530 -11.81 32.31 6.48
C LEU A 530 -13.11 33.02 6.09
N THR A 531 -13.91 32.41 5.21
CA THR A 531 -15.20 32.97 4.78
C THR A 531 -16.22 33.10 5.91
N ASP A 532 -16.04 32.36 7.01
CA ASP A 532 -16.86 32.47 8.23
C ASP A 532 -16.49 33.67 9.14
N GLY A 533 -15.45 34.43 8.78
CA GLY A 533 -14.96 35.59 9.54
C GLY A 533 -13.86 35.29 10.55
N SER A 534 -13.47 34.03 10.72
CA SER A 534 -12.38 33.62 11.61
C SER A 534 -11.02 34.01 11.05
N ILE A 535 -10.12 34.49 11.91
CA ILE A 535 -8.80 34.98 11.49
C ILE A 535 -7.71 34.23 12.25
N GLY A 536 -6.74 33.69 11.51
CA GLY A 536 -5.53 33.09 12.07
C GLY A 536 -4.29 33.90 11.74
N PHE A 537 -3.30 33.84 12.64
CA PHE A 537 -2.04 34.57 12.49
C PHE A 537 -0.84 33.62 12.41
N GLY A 538 0.18 34.01 11.66
CA GLY A 538 1.41 33.22 11.51
C GLY A 538 2.64 34.11 11.38
N GLU A 539 3.75 33.70 12.02
CA GLU A 539 4.99 34.47 12.00
C GLU A 539 5.97 33.91 10.95
N VAL A 540 6.41 34.78 10.04
CA VAL A 540 7.44 34.50 9.04
C VAL A 540 8.68 35.34 9.35
N ALA A 541 9.70 34.71 9.91
CA ALA A 541 10.99 35.34 10.17
C ALA A 541 12.07 34.63 9.33
N PRO A 542 12.71 35.31 8.36
CA PRO A 542 13.75 34.71 7.53
C PRO A 542 14.90 34.15 8.37
N LEU A 543 15.39 32.97 7.99
CA LEU A 543 16.49 32.30 8.68
C LEU A 543 17.78 32.29 7.84
N GLU A 544 18.87 32.85 8.39
CA GLU A 544 20.18 32.91 7.71
C GLU A 544 20.71 31.52 7.30
N ILE A 545 20.42 30.48 8.10
CA ILE A 545 20.83 29.10 7.84
C ILE A 545 20.21 28.49 6.57
N HIS A 546 19.08 29.01 6.11
CA HIS A 546 18.40 28.60 4.89
C HIS A 546 18.68 29.57 3.73
N LYS A 547 19.60 30.53 3.93
CA LYS A 547 19.90 31.62 3.00
C LYS A 547 18.66 32.45 2.63
N GLU A 548 17.70 32.52 3.55
CA GLU A 548 16.50 33.34 3.39
C GLU A 548 16.85 34.80 3.71
N ASN A 549 16.27 35.74 2.96
CA ASN A 549 16.33 37.16 3.28
C ASN A 549 14.93 37.77 3.21
N LEU A 550 14.74 38.94 3.82
CA LEU A 550 13.45 39.61 3.91
C LEU A 550 12.82 39.86 2.54
N PHE A 551 13.64 40.23 1.54
CA PHE A 551 13.15 40.55 0.20
C PHE A 551 12.59 39.32 -0.51
N ASP A 552 13.33 38.21 -0.55
CA ASP A 552 12.88 36.98 -1.21
C ASP A 552 11.68 36.34 -0.47
N VAL A 553 11.61 36.51 0.86
CA VAL A 553 10.47 36.07 1.66
C VAL A 553 9.22 36.92 1.35
N GLU A 554 9.36 38.23 1.21
CA GLU A 554 8.26 39.13 0.86
C GLU A 554 7.67 38.80 -0.51
N GLU A 555 8.50 38.51 -1.51
CA GLU A 555 8.08 38.07 -2.85
C GLU A 555 7.22 36.79 -2.78
N GLN A 556 7.60 35.82 -1.94
CA GLN A 556 6.79 34.61 -1.73
C GLN A 556 5.45 34.91 -1.04
N LEU A 557 5.43 35.85 -0.08
CA LEU A 557 4.20 36.26 0.58
C LEU A 557 3.27 37.00 -0.38
N LEU A 558 3.78 37.89 -1.23
CA LEU A 558 3.04 38.56 -2.28
C LEU A 558 2.40 37.58 -3.25
N PHE A 559 3.11 36.52 -3.64
CA PHE A 559 2.52 35.46 -4.46
C PHE A 559 1.39 34.74 -3.72
N LEU A 560 1.60 34.37 -2.46
CA LEU A 560 0.63 33.64 -1.66
C LEU A 560 -0.66 34.42 -1.40
N THR A 561 -0.61 35.73 -1.17
CA THR A 561 -1.81 36.56 -0.97
C THR A 561 -2.75 36.52 -2.17
N HIS A 562 -2.22 36.38 -3.39
CA HIS A 562 -3.01 36.25 -4.61
C HIS A 562 -3.46 34.81 -4.87
N ALA A 563 -2.61 33.82 -4.57
CA ALA A 563 -2.87 32.42 -4.90
C ALA A 563 -3.86 31.74 -3.94
N ILE A 564 -3.94 32.18 -2.68
CA ILE A 564 -4.64 31.44 -1.62
C ILE A 564 -6.13 31.76 -1.48
N GLY A 565 -6.61 32.87 -2.06
CA GLY A 565 -8.02 33.27 -2.00
C GLY A 565 -8.93 32.27 -2.70
N GLY A 566 -10.04 31.88 -2.06
CA GLY A 566 -11.02 30.91 -2.58
C GLY A 566 -10.58 29.45 -2.48
N VAL A 567 -9.46 29.17 -1.80
CA VAL A 567 -8.94 27.81 -1.66
C VAL A 567 -9.58 27.11 -0.47
N THR A 568 -9.91 25.83 -0.64
CA THR A 568 -10.51 25.02 0.43
C THR A 568 -9.47 24.33 1.29
N ILE A 569 -9.68 24.39 2.60
CA ILE A 569 -8.84 23.81 3.65
C ILE A 569 -9.68 22.76 4.38
N LYS A 570 -9.11 21.56 4.53
CA LYS A 570 -9.72 20.50 5.35
C LYS A 570 -9.35 20.70 6.81
N GLN A 571 -10.29 20.44 7.71
CA GLN A 571 -10.13 20.55 9.16
C GLN A 571 -8.83 19.90 9.70
N PHE A 572 -8.47 18.70 9.25
CA PHE A 572 -7.28 17.97 9.73
C PHE A 572 -6.00 18.23 8.93
N LEU A 573 -6.03 19.14 7.95
CA LEU A 573 -4.92 19.35 7.01
C LEU A 573 -3.56 19.59 7.71
N PRO A 574 -3.47 20.42 8.77
CA PRO A 574 -2.17 20.71 9.37
C PRO A 574 -1.76 19.71 10.48
N LEU A 575 -2.66 18.82 10.91
CA LEU A 575 -2.38 17.80 11.93
C LEU A 575 -1.67 16.56 11.36
N LEU A 576 -1.50 16.51 10.04
CA LEU A 576 -1.08 15.32 9.31
C LEU A 576 0.28 15.59 8.65
N LYS A 577 1.34 15.07 9.28
CA LYS A 577 2.76 15.25 8.93
C LYS A 577 3.06 15.14 7.43
N GLY A 578 3.06 16.28 6.72
CA GLY A 578 3.40 16.37 5.28
C GLY A 578 2.23 16.65 4.32
N LEU A 579 0.99 16.66 4.82
CA LEU A 579 -0.17 17.02 4.01
C LEU A 579 -0.17 18.47 3.57
N PHE A 580 0.33 19.36 4.43
CA PHE A 580 0.36 20.78 4.13
C PHE A 580 1.13 21.04 2.82
N SER A 581 2.28 20.40 2.62
CA SER A 581 3.02 20.49 1.35
C SER A 581 2.29 19.88 0.16
N SER A 582 1.60 18.76 0.37
CA SER A 582 0.78 18.15 -0.68
C SER A 582 -0.41 19.02 -1.06
N TRP A 583 -0.98 19.75 -0.09
CA TRP A 583 -2.05 20.71 -0.30
C TRP A 583 -1.54 21.98 -0.97
N LEU A 584 -0.39 22.53 -0.58
CA LEU A 584 0.25 23.64 -1.30
C LEU A 584 0.46 23.29 -2.77
N TRP A 585 0.92 22.06 -3.06
CA TRP A 585 1.06 21.60 -4.44
C TRP A 585 -0.29 21.45 -5.15
N ARG A 586 -1.25 20.75 -4.56
CA ARG A 586 -2.52 20.43 -5.24
C ARG A 586 -3.45 21.62 -5.39
N SER A 587 -3.47 22.49 -4.39
CA SER A 587 -4.41 23.60 -4.30
C SER A 587 -3.85 24.89 -4.85
N LEU A 588 -2.53 25.13 -4.67
CA LEU A 588 -1.87 26.36 -5.11
C LEU A 588 -0.89 26.15 -6.28
N GLY A 589 -0.62 24.90 -6.68
CA GLY A 589 0.35 24.59 -7.74
C GLY A 589 1.81 24.77 -7.32
N ILE A 590 2.10 24.85 -6.01
CA ILE A 590 3.45 25.20 -5.52
C ILE A 590 4.24 23.93 -5.18
N PRO A 591 5.36 23.64 -5.87
CA PRO A 591 6.12 22.41 -5.63
C PRO A 591 6.67 22.31 -4.21
N THR A 592 6.79 21.08 -3.71
CA THR A 592 7.42 20.78 -2.42
C THR A 592 8.88 21.24 -2.41
N GLY A 593 9.21 22.22 -1.57
CA GLY A 593 10.56 22.80 -1.47
C GLY A 593 10.76 24.12 -2.21
N SER A 594 9.76 24.61 -2.96
CA SER A 594 9.81 25.92 -3.63
C SER A 594 9.49 27.10 -2.71
N ILE A 595 8.80 26.86 -1.59
CA ILE A 595 8.54 27.86 -0.54
C ILE A 595 9.61 27.74 0.54
N PHE A 596 10.09 28.89 1.04
CA PHE A 596 11.04 28.93 2.14
C PHE A 596 10.47 28.31 3.43
N PRO A 597 11.28 27.57 4.20
CA PRO A 597 10.89 27.04 5.49
C PRO A 597 10.16 28.03 6.41
N SER A 598 10.62 29.28 6.51
CA SER A 598 9.96 30.31 7.33
C SER A 598 8.56 30.67 6.84
N VAL A 599 8.39 30.86 5.52
CA VAL A 599 7.12 31.19 4.86
C VAL A 599 6.12 30.05 5.03
N ARG A 600 6.57 28.82 4.80
CA ARG A 600 5.76 27.62 5.00
C ARG A 600 5.27 27.51 6.44
N CYS A 601 6.18 27.67 7.40
CA CYS A 601 5.86 27.59 8.82
C CYS A 601 4.83 28.66 9.24
N GLY A 602 5.03 29.91 8.80
CA GLY A 602 4.09 30.99 9.08
C GLY A 602 2.71 30.73 8.46
N LEU A 603 2.65 30.21 7.23
CA LEU A 603 1.39 29.90 6.58
C LEU A 603 0.64 28.75 7.27
N GLU A 604 1.36 27.70 7.66
CA GLU A 604 0.80 26.55 8.39
C GLU A 604 0.24 27.00 9.75
N MET A 605 0.94 27.88 10.46
CA MET A 605 0.45 28.52 11.69
C MET A 605 -0.79 29.37 11.47
N ALA A 606 -0.82 30.19 10.41
CA ALA A 606 -1.97 31.03 10.10
C ALA A 606 -3.22 30.19 9.81
N VAL A 607 -3.08 29.10 9.06
CA VAL A 607 -4.18 28.15 8.79
C VAL A 607 -4.67 27.49 10.08
N LEU A 608 -3.77 26.97 10.90
CA LEU A 608 -4.13 26.34 12.18
C LEU A 608 -4.85 27.28 13.13
N ASN A 609 -4.35 28.51 13.27
CA ASN A 609 -4.99 29.53 14.11
C ASN A 609 -6.36 29.94 13.58
N ALA A 610 -6.56 29.94 12.26
CA ALA A 610 -7.84 30.29 11.65
C ALA A 610 -8.89 29.20 11.88
N ILE A 611 -8.50 27.92 11.75
CA ILE A 611 -9.35 26.77 12.09
C ILE A 611 -9.71 26.82 13.59
N GLY A 612 -8.73 27.10 14.47
CA GLY A 612 -8.99 27.23 15.90
C GLY A 612 -9.97 28.32 16.26
N ALA A 613 -9.81 29.49 15.65
CA ALA A 613 -10.75 30.59 15.83
C ALA A 613 -12.17 30.21 15.37
N SER A 614 -12.32 29.48 14.26
CA SER A 614 -13.62 29.00 13.76
C SER A 614 -14.27 27.97 14.70
N GLU A 615 -13.46 27.10 15.30
CA GLU A 615 -13.92 26.06 16.22
C GLU A 615 -14.08 26.53 17.68
N GLY A 616 -13.76 27.81 17.97
CA GLY A 616 -13.72 28.31 19.35
C GLY A 616 -12.66 27.63 20.22
N SER A 617 -11.61 27.09 19.61
CA SER A 617 -10.58 26.26 20.24
C SER A 617 -9.20 26.92 20.14
N SER A 618 -8.36 26.74 21.16
CA SER A 618 -6.99 27.24 21.12
C SER A 618 -6.13 26.40 20.17
N LEU A 619 -5.07 27.00 19.60
CA LEU A 619 -4.07 26.27 18.79
C LEU A 619 -3.52 25.04 19.54
N LEU A 620 -3.34 25.18 20.85
CA LEU A 620 -2.92 24.10 21.72
C LEU A 620 -3.95 22.97 21.76
N ASN A 621 -5.24 23.27 21.86
CA ASN A 621 -6.29 22.26 21.88
C ASN A 621 -6.44 21.54 20.53
N ILE A 622 -6.11 22.20 19.41
CA ILE A 622 -6.09 21.57 18.09
C ILE A 622 -4.89 20.62 17.96
N LEU A 623 -3.70 21.06 18.39
CA LEU A 623 -2.45 20.30 18.26
C LEU A 623 -2.30 19.20 19.33
N CYS A 624 -2.82 19.44 20.53
CA CYS A 624 -2.72 18.60 21.73
C CYS A 624 -4.00 18.77 22.60
N PRO A 625 -5.11 18.08 22.31
CA PRO A 625 -6.33 18.19 23.10
C PRO A 625 -6.19 17.48 24.47
N GLN A 626 -5.62 18.16 25.47
CA GLN A 626 -5.58 17.69 26.86
C GLN A 626 -6.76 18.21 27.70
N THR A 627 -7.23 17.31 28.56
CA THR A 627 -8.16 17.50 29.66
C THR A 627 -7.64 18.55 30.66
N VAL A 628 -8.38 19.65 30.86
CA VAL A 628 -8.46 20.56 32.03
C VAL A 628 -8.65 22.00 31.55
N GLU A 629 -9.80 22.60 31.87
CA GLU A 629 -10.07 24.02 31.70
C GLU A 629 -9.25 24.84 32.71
N PHE A 630 -8.48 25.83 32.23
CA PHE A 630 -8.00 26.94 33.05
C PHE A 630 -8.72 28.23 32.63
N PRO A 631 -9.38 28.94 33.56
CA PRO A 631 -10.10 30.16 33.20
C PRO A 631 -9.16 31.36 33.11
N GLY A 632 -9.32 32.11 32.01
CA GLY A 632 -9.13 33.55 31.99
C GLY A 632 -7.69 34.06 31.86
N ARG A 633 -7.32 34.50 30.66
CA ARG A 633 -6.55 35.73 30.43
C ARG A 633 -6.62 36.13 28.96
N SER A 634 -7.26 37.27 28.68
CA SER A 634 -7.09 37.96 27.40
C SER A 634 -5.66 38.51 27.35
N LEU A 635 -4.89 38.15 26.34
CA LEU A 635 -3.59 38.76 26.06
C LEU A 635 -3.52 39.06 24.57
N LEU A 636 -3.98 40.27 24.23
CA LEU A 636 -3.46 41.03 23.10
C LEU A 636 -2.06 41.47 23.51
N ASP A 637 -1.05 40.70 23.12
CA ASP A 637 0.33 41.16 22.90
C ASP A 637 1.11 40.04 22.21
N VAL A 638 1.85 40.39 21.16
CA VAL A 638 2.56 39.45 20.29
C VAL A 638 3.59 38.65 21.10
N LYS A 639 3.44 37.32 21.13
CA LYS A 639 4.33 36.42 21.88
C LYS A 639 5.42 35.84 20.97
N ILE A 640 6.67 36.05 21.35
CA ILE A 640 7.88 35.73 20.57
C ILE A 640 8.15 34.21 20.56
N CYS A 641 8.51 33.64 19.40
CA CYS A 641 8.94 32.23 19.26
C CYS A 641 10.47 32.07 19.40
N ALA A 642 10.98 31.16 20.24
CA ALA A 642 12.41 30.80 20.29
C ALA A 642 12.75 29.68 19.31
N LEU A 643 14.02 29.54 18.89
CA LEU A 643 14.51 28.50 17.99
C LEU A 643 15.58 27.66 18.70
N LEU A 644 15.38 26.34 18.76
CA LEU A 644 16.24 25.30 19.35
C LEU A 644 16.91 24.47 18.25
N ASP A 645 18.19 24.15 18.43
CA ASP A 645 18.94 23.28 17.52
C ASP A 645 18.84 21.81 17.96
N SER A 646 18.47 20.89 17.04
CA SER A 646 18.35 19.45 17.37
C SER A 646 19.68 18.68 17.34
N ASN A 647 20.82 19.37 17.29
CA ASN A 647 22.14 18.73 17.20
C ASN A 647 22.65 18.14 18.53
N ALA A 648 21.95 18.36 19.65
CA ALA A 648 22.31 17.88 20.98
C ALA A 648 21.47 16.64 21.41
N PRO A 649 21.90 15.87 22.43
CA PRO A 649 21.10 14.79 23.01
C PRO A 649 19.74 15.30 23.53
N PRO A 650 18.67 14.48 23.48
CA PRO A 650 17.32 14.91 23.87
C PRO A 650 17.20 15.53 25.27
N GLU A 651 18.00 15.05 26.22
CA GLU A 651 18.02 15.56 27.61
C GLU A 651 18.57 16.99 27.70
N GLU A 652 19.57 17.31 26.87
CA GLU A 652 20.18 18.65 26.80
C GLU A 652 19.24 19.63 26.08
N ILE A 653 18.59 19.19 24.99
CA ILE A 653 17.55 19.96 24.31
C ILE A 653 16.38 20.27 25.25
N ALA A 654 15.97 19.30 26.07
CA ALA A 654 14.89 19.48 27.05
C ALA A 654 15.27 20.51 28.13
N SER A 655 16.54 20.53 28.58
CA SER A 655 17.05 21.53 29.52
C SER A 655 17.02 22.94 28.90
N ILE A 656 17.54 23.10 27.68
CA ILE A 656 17.57 24.40 26.99
C ILE A 656 16.15 24.88 26.70
N ALA A 657 15.24 23.98 26.34
CA ALA A 657 13.83 24.29 26.15
C ALA A 657 13.17 24.78 27.45
N ALA A 658 13.47 24.16 28.59
CA ALA A 658 12.98 24.59 29.90
C ALA A 658 13.49 25.98 30.30
N ASP A 659 14.76 26.28 30.03
CA ASP A 659 15.34 27.60 30.30
C ASP A 659 14.68 28.69 29.45
N LEU A 660 14.44 28.42 28.16
CA LEU A 660 13.74 29.36 27.27
C LEU A 660 12.27 29.58 27.67
N VAL A 661 11.59 28.56 28.21
CA VAL A 661 10.24 28.74 28.76
C VAL A 661 10.28 29.64 30.00
N ASN A 662 11.27 29.43 30.89
CA ASN A 662 11.47 30.28 32.08
C ASN A 662 11.80 31.74 31.72
N GLU A 663 12.45 31.97 30.57
CA GLU A 663 12.73 33.30 30.03
C GLU A 663 11.51 33.99 29.38
N GLY A 664 10.35 33.31 29.33
CA GLY A 664 9.07 33.88 28.90
C GLY A 664 8.72 33.68 27.42
N PHE A 665 9.41 32.78 26.72
CA PHE A 665 9.04 32.40 25.35
C PHE A 665 7.78 31.53 25.34
N ALA A 666 6.82 31.85 24.45
CA ALA A 666 5.52 31.17 24.40
C ALA A 666 5.43 30.02 23.37
N ALA A 667 6.42 29.91 22.50
CA ALA A 667 6.52 28.87 21.48
C ALA A 667 7.99 28.61 21.13
N LEU A 668 8.31 27.36 20.80
CA LEU A 668 9.66 26.91 20.46
C LEU A 668 9.66 26.23 19.09
N LYS A 669 10.56 26.63 18.20
CA LYS A 669 10.83 25.97 16.91
C LYS A 669 12.04 25.05 17.09
N LEU A 670 11.93 23.76 16.80
CA LEU A 670 13.04 22.82 16.81
C LEU A 670 13.58 22.64 15.38
N LYS A 671 14.87 22.86 15.19
CA LYS A 671 15.60 22.72 13.93
C LYS A 671 16.09 21.27 13.79
N GLU A 672 15.49 20.49 12.88
CA GLU A 672 16.00 19.17 12.44
C GLU A 672 16.59 19.33 11.03
N ARG A 673 17.61 18.54 10.65
CA ARG A 673 18.51 18.78 9.49
C ARG A 673 17.85 19.11 8.12
N LEU A 674 16.55 18.86 7.94
CA LEU A 674 15.76 19.23 6.75
C LEU A 674 14.37 19.86 7.05
N PHE A 675 13.97 20.00 8.32
CA PHE A 675 12.62 20.43 8.71
C PHE A 675 12.63 21.29 9.99
N ILE A 676 11.71 22.26 10.08
CA ILE A 676 11.43 23.01 11.31
C ILE A 676 10.17 22.42 11.93
N TYR A 677 10.25 21.91 13.16
CA TYR A 677 9.08 21.46 13.94
C TYR A 677 8.70 22.55 14.93
N LEU A 678 7.40 22.78 15.12
CA LEU A 678 6.90 23.66 16.17
C LEU A 678 6.54 22.83 17.41
N PHE A 679 7.14 23.15 18.55
CA PHE A 679 6.72 22.68 19.87
C PHE A 679 6.17 23.88 20.66
N ILE A 680 4.91 23.79 21.08
CA ILE A 680 4.35 24.71 22.07
C ILE A 680 4.59 24.06 23.43
N LEU A 681 5.53 24.60 24.22
CA LEU A 681 5.69 24.22 25.62
C LEU A 681 4.96 25.26 26.48
N LEU A 682 4.06 24.77 27.33
CA LEU A 682 3.43 25.58 28.37
C LEU A 682 4.39 25.71 29.58
N PRO A 683 4.29 26.80 30.38
CA PRO A 683 4.82 26.83 31.74
C PRO A 683 4.11 25.83 32.67
#